data_AF-A0A4Z1A8A6-F1
#
_entry.id   AF-A0A4Z1A8A6-F1
#
_cell.length_a   1.000
_cell.length_b   1.000
_cell.length_c   1.000
_cell.angle_alpha   90.00
_cell.angle_beta   90.00
_cell.angle_gamma   90.00
#
_symmetry.space_group_name_H-M   'P 1'
#
loop_
_entity.id
_entity.type
_entity.pdbx_description
1 polymer ?
#
loop_
_entity_poly.entity_id
_entity_poly.type
_entity_poly.pdbx_seq_one_letter_code
_entity_poly.pdbx_strand_id
1 'polypeptide(L)'
;MSEDSIDLSDTVVENPSSKEESSFDRPSAQSYIFLSDSVGSLTPTARCILDELKDWHKRVEKHGSKEKHASYLMTVDKLPEALGKYTNLGAQGRSENSIYHALRQILDIDHRGQNRAAYAYPYLIRTGSKISSKIALVAPQNENKTDTQPYRQACFRFSQELIKVLLENRGKKGRNWDDENPGTLLLQKNKEGNTWLYPKLGSLEAEISSLVRKGFGNLPYIPMPDFLQDFTAFAREQNLALSILTDYHIVIDELNILPDGSFKRLPEVVNQILAHMNGLEHFTKDQLTKLAKDAKYESFLATFSDYISKPKFSSADSKMNPEEEVKKFLSIIENFPYPTEKGNKSLSIKETIDLSVKILKRLSEEKGSVLTRKDDNIYGTVKNAVISRIPEHTKNHNTLLRIDFEEEVAKAGITSEEKANEYIKRLKDDVFSDHSYHEEKLPDGRSVYYVVDHGYMAAVIHKLAFEGRTNPEYKKQLGYAKIINHKLSNPKHPELNNKLKPELIAKLNADVKNMEVEELERERSNEIRSRFNVVPGILAFIVSTMIFITGAYYLRSAMPIFFGVPFSVVIGFMAAIYFREKSTEEIREDIKNSGKFSGVGDWGKPTYNSGSTSSYEDEAETNKKEEKLSHIYKAADNFVFPKRFNKITDKVLDPKSLRSRIYENLDNIKRNNMTLGKEKDDDKVASTVEYAVLQSVSTILIPDDVAIRDLPNTILINRNDMKSALFRGQLADHYREEMNKKKFDKKLVKYYTYLINTVEMEYYKYLPKKRV
;
A
#
# COMPACT_ATOMS: atom_id res chain seq x y z
N MET A 1 -78.30 -7.99 -13.97
CA MET A 1 -77.48 -7.71 -15.17
C MET A 1 -77.24 -6.21 -15.16
N SER A 2 -76.12 -5.82 -14.51
CA SER A 2 -74.97 -5.12 -15.12
C SER A 2 -75.29 -3.62 -15.35
N GLU A 3 -74.95 -2.75 -14.38
CA GLU A 3 -73.68 -1.97 -14.28
C GLU A 3 -73.76 -0.74 -15.23
N ASP A 4 -73.66 0.53 -14.80
CA ASP A 4 -72.71 1.13 -13.86
C ASP A 4 -73.33 2.25 -12.97
N SER A 5 -72.88 2.31 -11.71
CA SER A 5 -73.22 3.26 -10.63
C SER A 5 -72.49 4.62 -10.78
N ILE A 6 -73.13 5.79 -10.67
CA ILE A 6 -73.59 6.51 -9.44
C ILE A 6 -72.44 6.65 -8.43
N ASP A 7 -72.13 7.77 -7.78
CA ASP A 7 -72.51 9.18 -7.79
C ASP A 7 -71.61 9.84 -6.71
N LEU A 8 -71.56 11.16 -6.74
CA LEU A 8 -70.90 12.05 -5.77
C LEU A 8 -71.42 11.84 -4.34
N SER A 9 -70.52 11.84 -3.35
CA SER A 9 -70.35 12.96 -2.40
C SER A 9 -69.59 12.57 -1.12
N ASP A 10 -68.71 13.50 -0.74
CA ASP A 10 -68.30 13.92 0.59
C ASP A 10 -67.28 13.15 1.47
N THR A 11 -66.23 13.94 1.77
CA THR A 11 -65.36 14.00 2.95
C THR A 11 -64.27 12.93 3.13
N VAL A 12 -63.00 13.39 3.14
CA VAL A 12 -62.01 13.22 4.23
C VAL A 12 -60.70 13.93 3.86
N VAL A 13 -60.37 14.96 4.67
CA VAL A 13 -59.04 15.44 5.10
C VAL A 13 -58.04 15.93 4.04
N GLU A 14 -57.81 17.25 4.08
CA GLU A 14 -56.65 17.93 3.49
C GLU A 14 -55.33 17.34 3.99
N ASN A 15 -54.45 17.00 3.04
CA ASN A 15 -53.04 16.76 3.31
C ASN A 15 -52.22 17.60 2.32
N PRO A 16 -51.63 18.72 2.73
CA PRO A 16 -50.80 19.54 1.85
C PRO A 16 -49.39 18.94 1.82
N SER A 17 -49.16 17.98 0.92
CA SER A 17 -47.81 17.68 0.42
C SER A 17 -47.71 18.16 -1.03
N SER A 18 -47.77 19.48 -1.17
CA SER A 18 -47.39 20.16 -2.39
C SER A 18 -45.87 20.09 -2.57
N LYS A 19 -45.45 19.60 -3.74
CA LYS A 19 -44.35 20.15 -4.53
C LYS A 19 -43.08 20.51 -3.75
N GLU A 20 -42.26 19.51 -3.48
CA GLU A 20 -40.82 19.65 -3.69
C GLU A 20 -40.42 18.57 -4.71
N GLU A 21 -40.62 18.91 -5.98
CA GLU A 21 -39.97 18.18 -7.07
C GLU A 21 -38.46 18.22 -6.81
N SER A 22 -37.92 17.04 -6.55
CA SER A 22 -36.51 16.72 -6.54
C SER A 22 -35.83 17.24 -7.80
N SER A 23 -35.06 18.31 -7.67
CA SER A 23 -34.22 18.87 -8.74
C SER A 23 -32.98 18.01 -9.08
N PHE A 24 -33.04 16.70 -8.84
CA PHE A 24 -31.96 15.75 -9.10
C PHE A 24 -32.09 14.99 -10.44
N ASP A 25 -33.16 15.21 -11.22
CA ASP A 25 -33.31 14.65 -12.57
C ASP A 25 -33.19 15.71 -13.68
N ARG A 26 -32.04 16.37 -13.74
CA ARG A 26 -31.52 16.88 -15.02
C ARG A 26 -30.10 16.37 -15.22
N PRO A 27 -29.85 15.41 -16.13
CA PRO A 27 -28.50 15.27 -16.66
C PRO A 27 -28.11 16.64 -17.22
N SER A 28 -26.88 17.07 -16.93
CA SER A 28 -26.27 18.30 -17.43
C SER A 28 -26.83 18.67 -18.81
N ALA A 29 -27.43 19.86 -18.93
CA ALA A 29 -27.94 20.37 -20.19
C ALA A 29 -26.95 20.02 -21.31
N GLN A 30 -27.43 19.31 -22.33
CA GLN A 30 -26.63 18.75 -23.41
C GLN A 30 -25.54 19.72 -23.84
N SER A 31 -24.28 19.34 -23.60
CA SER A 31 -23.17 20.26 -23.65
C SER A 31 -22.60 20.38 -25.07
N TYR A 32 -23.38 21.00 -25.96
CA TYR A 32 -22.92 21.30 -27.32
C TYR A 32 -22.09 22.59 -27.34
N ILE A 33 -21.17 22.68 -28.31
CA ILE A 33 -20.55 23.92 -28.80
C ILE A 33 -20.99 24.16 -30.24
N PHE A 34 -21.18 25.41 -30.62
CA PHE A 34 -21.73 25.80 -31.92
C PHE A 34 -20.68 26.48 -32.80
N LEU A 35 -20.84 26.37 -34.13
CA LEU A 35 -19.99 27.08 -35.09
C LEU A 35 -19.99 28.60 -34.83
N SER A 36 -18.85 29.25 -35.05
CA SER A 36 -18.64 30.67 -34.74
C SER A 36 -19.68 31.63 -35.30
N ASP A 37 -20.36 31.23 -36.38
CA ASP A 37 -21.35 32.01 -37.09
C ASP A 37 -22.68 32.16 -36.31
N SER A 38 -22.88 31.35 -35.26
CA SER A 38 -24.04 31.46 -34.36
C SER A 38 -23.80 32.37 -33.15
N VAL A 39 -22.56 32.78 -32.90
CA VAL A 39 -22.20 33.75 -31.86
C VAL A 39 -22.17 35.14 -32.52
N GLY A 40 -22.68 36.18 -31.86
CA GLY A 40 -22.75 37.55 -32.39
C GLY A 40 -21.39 38.16 -32.80
N SER A 41 -21.23 39.49 -32.78
CA SER A 41 -19.97 40.12 -33.23
C SER A 41 -18.74 39.69 -32.40
N LEU A 42 -18.03 38.66 -32.85
CA LEU A 42 -16.80 38.17 -32.24
C LEU A 42 -15.68 39.21 -32.36
N THR A 43 -14.96 39.44 -31.26
CA THR A 43 -13.76 40.28 -31.26
C THR A 43 -12.68 39.69 -32.18
N PRO A 44 -11.76 40.52 -32.73
CA PRO A 44 -10.65 40.02 -33.56
C PRO A 44 -9.81 38.96 -32.85
N THR A 45 -9.55 39.15 -31.55
CA THR A 45 -8.84 38.16 -30.72
C THR A 45 -9.63 36.85 -30.59
N ALA A 46 -10.95 36.90 -30.36
CA ALA A 46 -11.79 35.70 -30.28
C ALA A 46 -11.78 34.90 -31.59
N ARG A 47 -11.84 35.57 -32.75
CA ARG A 47 -11.72 34.91 -34.06
C ARG A 47 -10.38 34.20 -34.23
N CYS A 48 -9.27 34.88 -33.93
CA CYS A 48 -7.93 34.28 -34.02
C CYS A 48 -7.77 33.07 -33.09
N ILE A 49 -8.34 33.10 -31.88
CA ILE A 49 -8.32 31.95 -30.96
C ILE A 49 -9.08 30.76 -31.56
N LEU A 50 -10.26 30.99 -32.13
CA LEU A 50 -11.06 29.92 -32.76
C LEU A 50 -10.38 29.35 -34.00
N ASP A 51 -9.72 30.18 -34.81
CA ASP A 51 -8.97 29.74 -35.99
C ASP A 51 -7.75 28.88 -35.58
N GLU A 52 -6.97 29.32 -34.59
CA GLU A 52 -5.86 28.51 -34.08
C GLU A 52 -6.35 27.18 -33.48
N LEU A 53 -7.51 27.18 -32.79
CA LEU A 53 -8.10 25.94 -32.27
C LEU A 53 -8.45 24.98 -33.41
N LYS A 54 -9.07 25.46 -34.50
CA LYS A 54 -9.38 24.63 -35.68
C LYS A 54 -8.10 24.09 -36.32
N ASP A 55 -7.08 24.92 -36.50
CA ASP A 55 -5.81 24.51 -37.10
C ASP A 55 -5.01 23.54 -36.21
N TRP A 56 -5.10 23.69 -34.88
CA TRP A 56 -4.52 22.74 -33.93
C TRP A 56 -5.14 21.36 -34.06
N HIS A 57 -6.47 21.26 -34.11
CA HIS A 57 -7.16 19.97 -34.24
C HIS A 57 -6.82 19.28 -35.57
N LYS A 58 -6.81 20.02 -36.69
CA LYS A 58 -6.37 19.49 -38.00
C LYS A 58 -4.94 18.94 -37.97
N ARG A 59 -4.03 19.58 -37.22
CA ARG A 59 -2.65 19.07 -37.05
C ARG A 59 -2.63 17.75 -36.31
N VAL A 60 -3.38 17.64 -35.20
CA VAL A 60 -3.45 16.42 -34.39
C VAL A 60 -4.02 15.24 -35.17
N GLU A 61 -5.09 15.46 -35.96
CA GLU A 61 -5.71 14.42 -36.78
C GLU A 61 -4.74 13.85 -37.84
N LYS A 62 -3.93 14.71 -38.47
CA LYS A 62 -2.92 14.30 -39.47
C LYS A 62 -1.83 13.39 -38.90
N HIS A 63 -1.57 13.45 -37.59
CA HIS A 63 -0.58 12.59 -36.92
C HIS A 63 -1.10 11.18 -36.58
N GLY A 64 -2.33 10.83 -36.99
CA GLY A 64 -2.87 9.47 -36.86
C GLY A 64 -3.39 9.10 -35.47
N SER A 65 -3.47 10.06 -34.54
CA SER A 65 -4.10 9.83 -33.24
C SER A 65 -5.62 9.79 -33.40
N LYS A 66 -6.18 8.58 -33.49
CA LYS A 66 -7.64 8.36 -33.44
C LYS A 66 -8.21 8.58 -32.03
N GLU A 67 -7.39 8.53 -30.99
CA GLU A 67 -7.82 8.77 -29.62
C GLU A 67 -7.71 10.26 -29.26
N LYS A 68 -8.82 10.80 -28.71
CA LYS A 68 -8.95 12.15 -28.16
C LYS A 68 -8.23 12.25 -26.81
N HIS A 69 -6.91 12.08 -26.79
CA HIS A 69 -6.14 12.15 -25.55
C HIS A 69 -5.91 13.60 -25.10
N ALA A 70 -6.07 13.89 -23.81
CA ALA A 70 -6.06 15.25 -23.25
C ALA A 70 -4.77 16.04 -23.55
N SER A 71 -3.61 15.37 -23.61
CA SER A 71 -2.32 16.00 -23.90
C SER A 71 -2.18 16.55 -25.32
N TYR A 72 -3.01 16.10 -26.26
CA TYR A 72 -3.01 16.60 -27.63
C TYR A 72 -3.89 17.85 -27.81
N LEU A 73 -4.69 18.23 -26.81
CA LEU A 73 -5.54 19.42 -26.90
C LEU A 73 -4.71 20.69 -26.69
N MET A 74 -5.12 21.78 -27.35
CA MET A 74 -4.53 23.09 -27.09
C MET A 74 -4.97 23.56 -25.70
N THR A 75 -4.06 24.21 -24.99
CA THR A 75 -4.30 24.67 -23.62
C THR A 75 -4.23 26.20 -23.53
N VAL A 76 -4.97 26.77 -22.57
CA VAL A 76 -5.08 28.23 -22.36
C VAL A 76 -3.71 28.92 -22.24
N ASP A 77 -2.74 28.28 -21.57
CA ASP A 77 -1.39 28.81 -21.38
C ASP A 77 -0.58 28.94 -22.68
N LYS A 78 -0.97 28.26 -23.76
CA LYS A 78 -0.33 28.35 -25.07
C LYS A 78 -0.91 29.45 -25.96
N LEU A 79 -2.05 30.05 -25.57
CA LEU A 79 -2.72 31.07 -26.38
C LEU A 79 -1.84 32.32 -26.64
N PRO A 80 -1.12 32.89 -25.65
CA PRO A 80 -0.29 34.07 -25.91
C PRO A 80 0.77 33.82 -26.99
N GLU A 81 1.44 32.67 -26.94
CA GLU A 81 2.44 32.27 -27.95
C GLU A 81 1.79 32.03 -29.32
N ALA A 82 0.64 31.34 -29.35
CA ALA A 82 -0.05 31.04 -30.59
C ALA A 82 -0.57 32.29 -31.30
N LEU A 83 -1.14 33.23 -30.54
CA LEU A 83 -1.60 34.53 -31.06
C LEU A 83 -0.45 35.44 -31.51
N GLY A 84 0.77 35.20 -31.03
CA GLY A 84 1.97 35.91 -31.49
C GLY A 84 2.23 35.80 -33.00
N LYS A 85 1.72 34.74 -33.64
CA LYS A 85 1.86 34.45 -35.08
C LYS A 85 0.97 35.35 -35.96
N TYR A 86 -0.09 35.93 -35.39
CA TYR A 86 -1.09 36.69 -36.14
C TYR A 86 -0.66 38.16 -36.31
N THR A 87 -0.02 38.48 -37.43
CA THR A 87 0.48 39.84 -37.74
C THR A 87 -0.64 40.89 -37.84
N ASN A 88 -1.86 40.46 -38.17
CA ASN A 88 -3.07 41.26 -38.21
C ASN A 88 -3.64 41.61 -36.82
N LEU A 89 -3.18 40.95 -35.75
CA LEU A 89 -3.59 41.23 -34.38
C LEU A 89 -2.58 42.18 -33.73
N GLY A 90 -2.98 43.44 -33.49
CA GLY A 90 -2.13 44.44 -32.84
C GLY A 90 -1.73 44.04 -31.41
N ALA A 91 -0.73 44.72 -30.84
CA ALA A 91 -0.18 44.39 -29.51
C ALA A 91 -1.25 44.36 -28.40
N GLN A 92 -2.23 45.27 -28.45
CA GLN A 92 -3.34 45.30 -27.51
C GLN A 92 -4.21 44.04 -27.60
N GLY A 93 -4.47 43.52 -28.82
CA GLY A 93 -5.27 42.32 -29.04
C GLY A 93 -4.58 41.02 -28.58
N ARG A 94 -3.26 41.06 -28.34
CA ARG A 94 -2.46 39.96 -27.78
C ARG A 94 -2.28 40.04 -26.26
N SER A 95 -2.80 41.09 -25.62
CA SER A 95 -2.68 41.27 -24.17
C SER A 95 -3.48 40.23 -23.40
N GLU A 96 -3.06 39.95 -22.16
CA GLU A 96 -3.73 38.99 -21.25
C GLU A 96 -5.21 39.36 -21.04
N ASN A 97 -5.52 40.65 -20.88
CA ASN A 97 -6.90 41.13 -20.74
C ASN A 97 -7.73 40.87 -22.02
N SER A 98 -7.19 41.12 -23.20
CA SER A 98 -7.89 40.84 -24.46
C SER A 98 -8.13 39.35 -24.67
N ILE A 99 -7.17 38.49 -24.32
CA ILE A 99 -7.33 37.03 -24.35
C ILE A 99 -8.42 36.61 -23.37
N TYR A 100 -8.42 37.16 -22.15
CA TYR A 100 -9.45 36.88 -21.15
C TYR A 100 -10.85 37.27 -21.62
N HIS A 101 -11.04 38.48 -22.16
CA HIS A 101 -12.33 38.91 -22.70
C HIS A 101 -12.77 38.05 -23.90
N ALA A 102 -11.83 37.67 -24.77
CA ALA A 102 -12.12 36.76 -25.88
C ALA A 102 -12.56 35.36 -25.37
N LEU A 103 -11.89 34.82 -24.34
CA LEU A 103 -12.28 33.57 -23.70
C LEU A 103 -13.69 33.67 -23.08
N ARG A 104 -14.01 34.76 -22.37
CA ARG A 104 -15.37 34.97 -21.84
C ARG A 104 -16.44 34.96 -22.93
N GLN A 105 -16.12 35.56 -24.07
CA GLN A 105 -17.02 35.63 -25.22
C GLN A 105 -17.24 34.26 -25.86
N ILE A 106 -16.17 33.51 -26.19
CA ILE A 106 -16.30 32.22 -26.89
C ILE A 106 -16.82 31.10 -26.00
N LEU A 107 -16.59 31.17 -24.68
CA LEU A 107 -17.17 30.25 -23.70
C LEU A 107 -18.58 30.65 -23.28
N ASP A 108 -19.07 31.81 -23.74
CA ASP A 108 -20.39 32.37 -23.46
C ASP A 108 -20.71 32.45 -21.96
N ILE A 109 -19.76 32.96 -21.17
CA ILE A 109 -19.86 32.96 -19.71
C ILE A 109 -21.03 33.80 -19.22
N ASP A 110 -21.29 34.93 -19.89
CA ASP A 110 -22.32 35.89 -19.48
C ASP A 110 -23.74 35.34 -19.69
N HIS A 111 -23.94 34.38 -20.61
CA HIS A 111 -25.21 33.69 -20.84
C HIS A 111 -25.18 32.22 -20.39
N ARG A 112 -24.30 31.86 -19.45
CA ARG A 112 -24.20 30.51 -18.86
C ARG A 112 -23.91 29.40 -19.88
N GLY A 113 -23.21 29.72 -20.97
CA GLY A 113 -22.75 28.75 -21.95
C GLY A 113 -23.85 28.24 -22.89
N GLN A 114 -24.95 28.96 -23.06
CA GLN A 114 -26.06 28.55 -23.93
C GLN A 114 -25.65 28.51 -25.41
N ASN A 115 -24.82 29.45 -25.85
CA ASN A 115 -24.38 29.63 -27.24
C ASN A 115 -22.84 29.61 -27.35
N ARG A 116 -22.16 28.78 -26.56
CA ARG A 116 -20.69 28.72 -26.56
C ARG A 116 -20.12 28.24 -27.92
N ALA A 117 -19.11 28.95 -28.43
CA ALA A 117 -18.33 28.58 -29.62
C ALA A 117 -17.08 27.74 -29.28
N ALA A 118 -16.72 27.67 -28.01
CA ALA A 118 -15.65 26.81 -27.52
C ALA A 118 -16.03 26.18 -26.17
N TYR A 119 -15.34 25.11 -25.80
CA TYR A 119 -15.44 24.50 -24.49
C TYR A 119 -14.07 24.48 -23.82
N ALA A 120 -14.05 24.79 -22.53
CA ALA A 120 -12.86 24.73 -21.70
C ALA A 120 -13.04 23.69 -20.61
N TYR A 121 -12.05 22.81 -20.43
CA TYR A 121 -12.10 21.81 -19.38
C TYR A 121 -10.70 21.54 -18.78
N PRO A 122 -10.54 21.53 -17.44
CA PRO A 122 -9.27 21.24 -16.80
C PRO A 122 -8.85 19.77 -16.93
N TYR A 123 -7.54 19.54 -16.97
CA TYR A 123 -6.95 18.23 -16.67
C TYR A 123 -5.69 18.41 -15.84
N LEU A 124 -5.36 17.40 -15.05
CA LEU A 124 -4.19 17.41 -14.17
C LEU A 124 -2.99 16.78 -14.88
N ILE A 125 -1.82 17.35 -14.65
CA ILE A 125 -0.53 16.81 -15.09
C ILE A 125 0.44 16.75 -13.91
N ARG A 126 1.38 15.82 -13.97
CA ARG A 126 2.48 15.73 -13.01
C ARG A 126 3.73 16.39 -13.58
N THR A 127 4.17 17.48 -12.96
CA THR A 127 5.41 18.18 -13.31
C THR A 127 6.43 17.92 -12.21
N GLY A 128 7.23 16.87 -12.37
CA GLY A 128 8.16 16.39 -11.34
C GLY A 128 7.43 15.84 -10.10
N SER A 129 7.60 16.49 -8.96
CA SER A 129 6.92 16.13 -7.70
C SER A 129 5.60 16.86 -7.48
N LYS A 130 5.26 17.85 -8.32
CA LYS A 130 4.05 18.67 -8.15
C LYS A 130 2.97 18.28 -9.16
N ILE A 131 1.72 18.29 -8.71
CA ILE A 131 0.54 18.19 -9.57
C ILE A 131 0.13 19.62 -9.94
N SER A 132 -0.09 19.86 -11.23
CA SER A 132 -0.54 21.15 -11.78
C SER A 132 -1.72 20.92 -12.71
N SER A 133 -2.56 21.94 -12.86
CA SER A 133 -3.68 21.92 -13.81
C SER A 133 -3.27 22.55 -15.14
N LYS A 134 -3.86 22.03 -16.22
CA LYS A 134 -3.87 22.65 -17.56
C LYS A 134 -5.33 22.77 -18.00
N ILE A 135 -5.65 23.84 -18.71
CA ILE A 135 -7.02 24.09 -19.16
C ILE A 135 -7.08 23.81 -20.66
N ALA A 136 -7.67 22.68 -21.05
CA ALA A 136 -7.84 22.31 -22.46
C ALA A 136 -8.95 23.15 -23.10
N LEU A 137 -8.77 23.50 -24.37
CA LEU A 137 -9.73 24.23 -25.18
C LEU A 137 -10.12 23.40 -26.41
N VAL A 138 -11.42 23.39 -26.71
CA VAL A 138 -12.00 22.67 -27.84
C VAL A 138 -12.92 23.62 -28.62
N ALA A 139 -12.80 23.59 -29.94
CA ALA A 139 -13.68 24.30 -30.87
C ALA A 139 -14.37 23.28 -31.81
N PRO A 140 -15.55 23.61 -32.37
CA PRO A 140 -16.25 22.74 -33.31
C PRO A 140 -15.41 22.50 -34.57
N GLN A 141 -15.39 21.26 -35.07
CA GLN A 141 -14.54 20.83 -36.18
C GLN A 141 -15.26 20.81 -37.52
N ASN A 142 -16.39 20.09 -37.64
CA ASN A 142 -17.07 19.86 -38.91
C ASN A 142 -18.61 19.96 -38.85
N GLU A 143 -19.20 20.10 -37.66
CA GLU A 143 -20.66 20.12 -37.45
C GLU A 143 -21.14 21.48 -36.92
N ASN A 144 -22.37 21.88 -37.26
CA ASN A 144 -23.05 23.06 -36.68
C ASN A 144 -23.09 23.05 -35.15
N LYS A 145 -23.06 21.84 -34.57
CA LYS A 145 -22.95 21.58 -33.13
C LYS A 145 -21.93 20.46 -32.91
N THR A 146 -21.06 20.55 -31.92
CA THR A 146 -20.15 19.45 -31.53
C THR A 146 -20.44 19.03 -30.10
N ASP A 147 -20.58 17.73 -29.85
CA ASP A 147 -20.72 17.20 -28.48
C ASP A 147 -19.40 17.31 -27.71
N THR A 148 -19.43 17.96 -26.56
CA THR A 148 -18.26 18.15 -25.69
C THR A 148 -18.04 16.98 -24.74
N GLN A 149 -19.02 16.09 -24.55
CA GLN A 149 -18.96 15.02 -23.55
C GLN A 149 -17.76 14.07 -23.73
N PRO A 150 -17.39 13.64 -24.94
CA PRO A 150 -16.19 12.81 -25.13
C PRO A 150 -14.90 13.52 -24.69
N TYR A 151 -14.82 14.84 -24.87
CA TYR A 151 -13.64 15.63 -24.47
C TYR A 151 -13.57 15.81 -22.96
N ARG A 152 -14.71 16.14 -22.32
CA ARG A 152 -14.85 16.19 -20.87
C ARG A 152 -14.41 14.88 -20.23
N GLN A 153 -14.94 13.75 -20.71
CA GLN A 153 -14.59 12.42 -20.21
C GLN A 153 -13.12 12.07 -20.41
N ALA A 154 -12.53 12.40 -21.57
CA ALA A 154 -11.11 12.12 -21.82
C ALA A 154 -10.18 12.93 -20.90
N CYS A 155 -10.44 14.23 -20.73
CA CYS A 155 -9.69 15.10 -19.82
C CYS A 155 -9.84 14.66 -18.35
N PHE A 156 -11.06 14.28 -17.95
CA PHE A 156 -11.29 13.81 -16.59
C PHE A 156 -10.63 12.46 -16.33
N ARG A 157 -10.80 11.47 -17.21
CA ARG A 157 -10.13 10.15 -17.12
C ARG A 157 -8.62 10.29 -17.02
N PHE A 158 -8.01 11.17 -17.81
CA PHE A 158 -6.58 11.46 -17.73
C PHE A 158 -6.15 11.96 -16.34
N SER A 159 -7.06 12.64 -15.63
CA SER A 159 -6.80 13.22 -14.32
C SER A 159 -7.08 12.27 -13.16
N GLN A 160 -7.87 11.20 -13.34
CA GLN A 160 -8.38 10.36 -12.24
C GLN A 160 -7.29 9.79 -11.33
N GLU A 161 -6.22 9.24 -11.90
CA GLU A 161 -5.10 8.70 -11.11
C GLU A 161 -4.41 9.80 -10.29
N LEU A 162 -4.21 10.98 -10.88
CA LEU A 162 -3.61 12.13 -10.19
C LEU A 162 -4.54 12.71 -9.12
N ILE A 163 -5.86 12.70 -9.35
CA ILE A 163 -6.87 13.08 -8.35
C ILE A 163 -6.78 12.14 -7.15
N LYS A 164 -6.72 10.83 -7.38
CA LYS A 164 -6.57 9.82 -6.32
C LYS A 164 -5.29 10.06 -5.51
N VAL A 165 -4.15 10.20 -6.17
CA VAL A 165 -2.86 10.50 -5.53
C VAL A 165 -2.92 11.81 -4.74
N LEU A 166 -3.59 12.83 -5.27
CA LEU A 166 -3.75 14.12 -4.59
C LEU A 166 -4.57 13.97 -3.30
N LEU A 167 -5.71 13.29 -3.36
CA LEU A 167 -6.61 13.09 -2.23
C LEU A 167 -5.99 12.18 -1.16
N GLU A 168 -5.32 11.08 -1.53
CA GLU A 168 -4.62 10.20 -0.59
C GLU A 168 -3.49 10.94 0.15
N ASN A 169 -2.69 11.72 -0.57
CA ASN A 169 -1.65 12.55 0.06
C ASN A 169 -2.25 13.62 0.98
N ARG A 170 -3.39 14.19 0.59
CA ARG A 170 -4.13 15.19 1.37
C ARG A 170 -4.78 14.59 2.61
N GLY A 171 -5.25 13.34 2.55
CA GLY A 171 -5.77 12.58 3.69
C GLY A 171 -4.68 12.25 4.71
N LYS A 172 -3.47 11.89 4.26
CA LYS A 172 -2.30 11.64 5.12
C LYS A 172 -1.76 12.88 5.81
N LYS A 173 -1.63 13.97 5.05
CA LYS A 173 -1.02 15.21 5.55
C LYS A 173 -2.00 16.11 6.28
N GLY A 174 -3.31 15.99 6.03
CA GLY A 174 -4.34 16.93 6.48
C GLY A 174 -4.15 18.36 5.94
N ARG A 175 -5.07 19.29 6.26
CA ARG A 175 -4.94 20.69 5.84
C ARG A 175 -4.00 21.42 6.78
N ASN A 176 -3.24 22.39 6.28
CA ASN A 176 -2.50 23.28 7.17
C ASN A 176 -3.46 24.35 7.70
N TRP A 177 -4.02 24.11 8.88
CA TRP A 177 -4.75 25.10 9.66
C TRP A 177 -3.75 25.89 10.52
N ASP A 178 -4.10 27.12 10.84
CA ASP A 178 -3.37 27.92 11.83
C ASP A 178 -3.75 27.44 13.24
N ASP A 179 -2.77 27.12 14.07
CA ASP A 179 -2.99 26.55 15.40
C ASP A 179 -3.58 27.56 16.40
N GLU A 180 -3.31 28.85 16.19
CA GLU A 180 -3.81 29.96 17.01
C GLU A 180 -5.14 30.49 16.46
N ASN A 181 -5.21 30.69 15.14
CA ASN A 181 -6.38 31.30 14.48
C ASN A 181 -6.86 30.47 13.28
N PRO A 182 -7.45 29.28 13.51
CA PRO A 182 -7.81 28.34 12.44
C PRO A 182 -8.84 28.92 11.46
N GLY A 183 -9.63 29.92 11.87
CA GLY A 183 -10.64 30.59 11.05
C GLY A 183 -10.10 31.64 10.07
N THR A 184 -8.83 32.04 10.16
CA THR A 184 -8.26 33.09 9.29
C THR A 184 -8.41 32.76 7.80
N LEU A 185 -8.35 31.48 7.44
CA LEU A 185 -8.53 31.02 6.05
C LEU A 185 -9.93 31.34 5.48
N LEU A 186 -10.94 31.41 6.34
CA LEU A 186 -12.33 31.69 5.97
C LEU A 186 -12.62 33.19 5.88
N LEU A 187 -11.71 34.03 6.36
CA LEU A 187 -11.88 35.48 6.44
C LEU A 187 -11.09 36.16 5.31
N GLN A 188 -11.79 36.90 4.45
CA GLN A 188 -11.15 37.69 3.38
C GLN A 188 -11.77 39.08 3.28
N LYS A 189 -11.04 40.03 2.70
CA LYS A 189 -11.61 41.36 2.42
C LYS A 189 -12.62 41.26 1.28
N ASN A 190 -13.82 41.80 1.51
CA ASN A 190 -14.84 41.93 0.47
C ASN A 190 -14.48 43.08 -0.49
N LYS A 191 -15.34 43.33 -1.50
CA LYS A 191 -15.15 44.42 -2.49
C LYS A 191 -15.08 45.81 -1.86
N GLU A 192 -15.64 45.99 -0.67
CA GLU A 192 -15.65 47.25 0.09
C GLU A 192 -14.44 47.37 1.03
N GLY A 193 -13.55 46.37 1.07
CA GLY A 193 -12.38 46.34 1.94
C GLY A 193 -12.66 45.85 3.37
N ASN A 194 -13.92 45.50 3.70
CA ASN A 194 -14.32 44.97 4.99
C ASN A 194 -13.95 43.49 5.12
N THR A 195 -13.48 43.06 6.30
CA THR A 195 -13.28 41.64 6.58
C THR A 195 -14.63 40.91 6.57
N TRP A 196 -14.73 39.87 5.75
CA TRP A 196 -15.95 39.12 5.52
C TRP A 196 -15.69 37.62 5.63
N LEU A 197 -16.69 36.89 6.15
CA LEU A 197 -16.64 35.44 6.26
C LEU A 197 -17.11 34.80 4.96
N TYR A 198 -16.27 33.92 4.41
CA TYR A 198 -16.59 33.10 3.25
C TYR A 198 -16.54 31.63 3.66
N PRO A 199 -17.63 31.06 4.20
CA PRO A 199 -17.62 29.72 4.80
C PRO A 199 -17.12 28.64 3.83
N LYS A 200 -17.46 28.75 2.53
CA LYS A 200 -17.08 27.78 1.50
C LYS A 200 -15.57 27.73 1.21
N LEU A 201 -14.75 28.67 1.69
CA LEU A 201 -13.28 28.58 1.53
C LEU A 201 -12.68 27.37 2.27
N GLY A 202 -13.37 26.85 3.28
CA GLY A 202 -13.00 25.63 3.98
C GLY A 202 -13.25 24.35 3.18
N SER A 203 -13.95 24.41 2.04
CA SER A 203 -14.34 23.22 1.29
C SER A 203 -13.22 22.68 0.38
N LEU A 204 -13.36 21.42 -0.03
CA LEU A 204 -12.52 20.78 -1.03
C LEU A 204 -12.64 21.49 -2.39
N GLU A 205 -13.83 21.94 -2.77
CA GLU A 205 -14.08 22.69 -4.01
C GLU A 205 -13.26 23.98 -4.07
N ALA A 206 -13.10 24.69 -2.95
CA ALA A 206 -12.26 25.88 -2.88
C ALA A 206 -10.76 25.52 -3.04
N GLU A 207 -10.31 24.42 -2.43
CA GLU A 207 -8.95 23.90 -2.58
C GLU A 207 -8.65 23.54 -4.04
N ILE A 208 -9.56 22.81 -4.70
CA ILE A 208 -9.43 22.42 -6.11
C ILE A 208 -9.57 23.62 -7.04
N SER A 209 -10.46 24.57 -6.74
CA SER A 209 -10.56 25.83 -7.50
C SER A 209 -9.23 26.61 -7.47
N SER A 210 -8.50 26.59 -6.36
CA SER A 210 -7.17 27.19 -6.26
C SER A 210 -6.13 26.45 -7.12
N LEU A 211 -6.21 25.12 -7.18
CA LEU A 211 -5.37 24.31 -8.08
C LEU A 211 -5.67 24.60 -9.55
N VAL A 212 -6.94 24.67 -9.93
CA VAL A 212 -7.39 24.97 -11.31
C VAL A 212 -7.04 26.40 -11.69
N ARG A 213 -7.17 27.37 -10.78
CA ARG A 213 -6.78 28.76 -10.98
C ARG A 213 -5.33 28.90 -11.46
N LYS A 214 -4.40 28.11 -10.90
CA LYS A 214 -3.00 28.12 -11.33
C LYS A 214 -2.80 27.68 -12.79
N GLY A 215 -3.72 26.90 -13.35
CA GLY A 215 -3.68 26.46 -14.76
C GLY A 215 -3.94 27.58 -15.78
N PHE A 216 -4.49 28.71 -15.35
CA PHE A 216 -4.67 29.90 -16.19
C PHE A 216 -3.40 30.76 -16.30
N GLY A 217 -2.36 30.49 -15.49
CA GLY A 217 -1.15 31.30 -15.46
C GLY A 217 -1.46 32.74 -15.03
N ASN A 218 -1.10 33.70 -15.88
CA ASN A 218 -1.37 35.13 -15.64
C ASN A 218 -2.80 35.55 -16.01
N LEU A 219 -3.53 34.71 -16.74
CA LEU A 219 -4.90 35.04 -17.14
C LEU A 219 -5.83 35.00 -15.92
N PRO A 220 -6.80 35.93 -15.84
CA PRO A 220 -7.80 35.89 -14.78
C PRO A 220 -8.60 34.57 -14.81
N TYR A 221 -8.91 34.07 -13.61
CA TYR A 221 -9.61 32.80 -13.42
C TYR A 221 -11.03 32.82 -13.98
N ILE A 222 -11.39 31.76 -14.71
CA ILE A 222 -12.75 31.46 -15.12
C ILE A 222 -13.24 30.25 -14.30
N PRO A 223 -14.35 30.35 -13.54
CA PRO A 223 -14.90 29.23 -12.78
C PRO A 223 -15.20 28.00 -13.65
N MET A 224 -14.80 26.82 -13.17
CA MET A 224 -14.97 25.53 -13.88
C MET A 224 -15.88 24.58 -13.08
N PRO A 225 -17.20 24.86 -13.00
CA PRO A 225 -18.12 24.09 -12.15
C PRO A 225 -18.26 22.63 -12.58
N ASP A 226 -18.26 22.34 -13.89
CA ASP A 226 -18.34 20.97 -14.43
C ASP A 226 -17.21 20.08 -13.88
N PHE A 227 -15.98 20.60 -13.86
CA PHE A 227 -14.83 19.87 -13.33
C PHE A 227 -14.90 19.67 -11.82
N LEU A 228 -15.37 20.68 -11.09
CA LEU A 228 -15.55 20.55 -9.63
C LEU A 228 -16.60 19.48 -9.31
N GLN A 229 -17.70 19.43 -10.08
CA GLN A 229 -18.74 18.41 -9.93
C GLN A 229 -18.20 17.00 -10.23
N ASP A 230 -17.48 16.83 -11.34
CA ASP A 230 -16.88 15.52 -11.69
C ASP A 230 -15.84 15.10 -10.64
N PHE A 231 -15.03 16.05 -10.17
CA PHE A 231 -14.03 15.81 -9.14
C PHE A 231 -14.67 15.33 -7.84
N THR A 232 -15.70 16.01 -7.33
CA THR A 232 -16.36 15.62 -6.07
C THR A 232 -17.19 14.35 -6.22
N ALA A 233 -17.81 14.11 -7.38
CA ALA A 233 -18.47 12.85 -7.69
C ALA A 233 -17.48 11.68 -7.61
N PHE A 234 -16.35 11.77 -8.33
CA PHE A 234 -15.30 10.76 -8.29
C PHE A 234 -14.70 10.58 -6.89
N ALA A 235 -14.44 11.67 -6.17
CA ALA A 235 -13.90 11.59 -4.81
C ALA A 235 -14.84 10.85 -3.84
N ARG A 236 -16.16 11.04 -3.99
CA ARG A 236 -17.17 10.31 -3.21
C ARG A 236 -17.27 8.84 -3.64
N GLU A 237 -17.31 8.56 -4.94
CA GLU A 237 -17.33 7.18 -5.47
C GLU A 237 -16.12 6.35 -5.00
N GLN A 238 -14.96 7.01 -4.81
CA GLN A 238 -13.76 6.38 -4.29
C GLN A 238 -13.66 6.35 -2.76
N ASN A 239 -14.67 6.84 -2.03
CA ASN A 239 -14.66 6.99 -0.56
C ASN A 239 -13.47 7.82 -0.04
N LEU A 240 -13.06 8.86 -0.79
CA LEU A 240 -11.96 9.77 -0.43
C LEU A 240 -12.45 11.14 0.06
N ALA A 241 -13.74 11.45 -0.10
CA ALA A 241 -14.34 12.69 0.34
C ALA A 241 -15.72 12.48 0.97
N LEU A 242 -16.04 13.30 1.97
CA LEU A 242 -17.32 13.35 2.66
C LEU A 242 -18.09 14.60 2.24
N SER A 243 -19.40 14.45 1.99
CA SER A 243 -20.31 15.53 1.65
C SER A 243 -20.91 16.14 2.92
N ILE A 244 -20.57 17.38 3.24
CA ILE A 244 -21.18 18.12 4.36
C ILE A 244 -22.42 18.88 3.87
N LEU A 245 -22.31 19.51 2.70
CA LEU A 245 -23.40 20.09 1.92
C LEU A 245 -23.23 19.69 0.46
N THR A 246 -24.23 19.97 -0.38
CA THR A 246 -24.19 19.68 -1.82
C THR A 246 -22.98 20.29 -2.54
N ASP A 247 -22.49 21.43 -2.07
CA ASP A 247 -21.34 22.16 -2.60
C ASP A 247 -20.24 22.40 -1.54
N TYR A 248 -20.22 21.55 -0.52
CA TYR A 248 -19.19 21.57 0.51
C TYR A 248 -18.75 20.14 0.84
N HIS A 249 -17.58 19.77 0.33
CA HIS A 249 -16.97 18.48 0.63
C HIS A 249 -15.70 18.66 1.48
N ILE A 250 -15.36 17.63 2.26
CA ILE A 250 -14.09 17.54 2.98
C ILE A 250 -13.39 16.24 2.61
N VAL A 251 -12.05 16.23 2.68
CA VAL A 251 -11.27 15.01 2.42
C VAL A 251 -11.36 14.09 3.64
N ILE A 252 -11.55 12.81 3.38
CA ILE A 252 -11.50 11.76 4.40
C ILE A 252 -10.02 11.56 4.76
N ASP A 253 -9.69 11.89 6.01
CA ASP A 253 -8.35 11.86 6.56
C ASP A 253 -7.91 10.47 7.03
N GLU A 254 -6.60 10.21 6.99
CA GLU A 254 -6.04 9.00 7.59
C GLU A 254 -5.76 9.29 9.07
N LEU A 255 -6.51 8.64 9.96
CA LEU A 255 -6.42 8.89 11.40
C LEU A 255 -5.11 8.30 11.93
N ASN A 256 -4.19 9.18 12.33
CA ASN A 256 -2.93 8.79 12.98
C ASN A 256 -3.15 8.66 14.48
N ILE A 257 -3.24 7.42 14.94
CA ILE A 257 -3.56 7.07 16.34
C ILE A 257 -2.27 6.65 17.04
N LEU A 258 -2.03 7.16 18.25
CA LEU A 258 -0.92 6.78 19.11
C LEU A 258 -1.24 5.43 19.81
N PRO A 259 -0.23 4.71 20.35
CA PRO A 259 -0.45 3.41 21.00
C PRO A 259 -1.42 3.44 22.19
N ASP A 260 -1.62 4.61 22.79
CA ASP A 260 -2.57 4.85 23.88
C ASP A 260 -4.01 5.11 23.38
N GLY A 261 -4.23 5.05 22.06
CA GLY A 261 -5.52 5.33 21.43
C GLY A 261 -5.82 6.83 21.24
N SER A 262 -4.91 7.73 21.58
CA SER A 262 -5.08 9.18 21.36
C SER A 262 -4.74 9.58 19.93
N PHE A 263 -5.26 10.71 19.47
CA PHE A 263 -4.97 11.21 18.12
C PHE A 263 -3.64 11.98 18.11
N LYS A 264 -2.69 11.57 17.28
CA LYS A 264 -1.44 12.32 17.06
C LYS A 264 -1.71 13.69 16.45
N ARG A 265 -2.78 13.80 15.67
CA ARG A 265 -3.25 15.02 15.02
C ARG A 265 -4.78 15.04 15.07
N LEU A 266 -5.34 16.23 15.31
CA LEU A 266 -6.78 16.44 15.25
C LEU A 266 -7.34 16.00 13.87
N PRO A 267 -8.44 15.23 13.84
CA PRO A 267 -9.12 14.86 12.60
C PRO A 267 -9.53 16.09 11.76
N GLU A 268 -9.63 15.94 10.45
CA GLU A 268 -10.00 17.03 9.54
C GLU A 268 -11.39 17.59 9.89
N VAL A 269 -12.36 16.75 10.25
CA VAL A 269 -13.70 17.18 10.70
C VAL A 269 -13.60 18.11 11.90
N VAL A 270 -12.78 17.75 12.90
CA VAL A 270 -12.60 18.57 14.11
C VAL A 270 -11.92 19.89 13.78
N ASN A 271 -10.87 19.87 12.97
CA ASN A 271 -10.20 21.10 12.55
C ASN A 271 -11.15 22.04 11.78
N GLN A 272 -12.03 21.48 10.94
CA GLN A 272 -13.05 22.25 10.22
C GLN A 272 -14.06 22.88 11.20
N ILE A 273 -14.51 22.15 12.23
CA ILE A 273 -15.39 22.72 13.27
C ILE A 273 -14.68 23.91 13.95
N LEU A 274 -13.43 23.73 14.39
CA LEU A 274 -12.66 24.78 15.05
C LEU A 274 -12.44 26.00 14.15
N ALA A 275 -12.14 25.78 12.86
CA ALA A 275 -11.97 26.85 11.88
C ALA A 275 -13.26 27.63 11.64
N HIS A 276 -14.39 26.93 11.44
CA HIS A 276 -15.69 27.58 11.24
C HIS A 276 -16.15 28.33 12.49
N MET A 277 -15.94 27.75 13.68
CA MET A 277 -16.30 28.41 14.94
C MET A 277 -15.45 29.68 15.13
N ASN A 278 -14.13 29.59 15.00
CA ASN A 278 -13.23 30.73 15.14
C ASN A 278 -13.52 31.83 14.09
N GLY A 279 -13.76 31.46 12.83
CA GLY A 279 -14.09 32.40 11.76
C GLY A 279 -15.45 33.09 11.98
N LEU A 280 -16.47 32.34 12.40
CA LEU A 280 -17.79 32.87 12.70
C LEU A 280 -17.79 33.77 13.93
N GLU A 281 -17.01 33.43 14.97
CA GLU A 281 -16.81 34.29 16.13
C GLU A 281 -16.19 35.63 15.76
N HIS A 282 -15.12 35.64 14.96
CA HIS A 282 -14.49 36.88 14.49
C HIS A 282 -15.47 37.74 13.68
N PHE A 283 -16.23 37.11 12.78
CA PHE A 283 -17.19 37.81 11.93
C PHE A 283 -18.36 38.39 12.74
N THR A 284 -18.95 37.60 13.64
CA THR A 284 -20.07 38.04 14.48
C THR A 284 -19.64 39.09 15.50
N LYS A 285 -18.43 38.99 16.06
CA LYS A 285 -17.85 40.01 16.94
C LYS A 285 -17.73 41.37 16.29
N ASP A 286 -17.39 41.43 15.00
CA ASP A 286 -17.33 42.71 14.31
C ASP A 286 -18.72 43.17 13.83
N GLN A 287 -19.48 42.31 13.15
CA GLN A 287 -20.71 42.70 12.47
C GLN A 287 -21.93 42.76 13.40
N LEU A 288 -22.16 41.73 14.23
CA LEU A 288 -23.33 41.73 15.14
C LEU A 288 -23.17 42.74 16.26
N THR A 289 -21.95 42.99 16.76
CA THR A 289 -21.73 44.05 17.75
C THR A 289 -22.03 45.44 17.19
N LYS A 290 -21.73 45.71 15.90
CA LYS A 290 -22.13 46.97 15.25
C LYS A 290 -23.65 47.08 15.15
N LEU A 291 -24.31 46.05 14.60
CA LEU A 291 -25.78 46.03 14.47
C LEU A 291 -26.49 46.14 15.82
N ALA A 292 -26.00 45.45 16.85
CA ALA A 292 -26.58 45.49 18.19
C ALA A 292 -26.42 46.87 18.86
N LYS A 293 -25.30 47.55 18.64
CA LYS A 293 -25.09 48.92 19.14
C LYS A 293 -26.02 49.91 18.45
N ASP A 294 -26.15 49.81 17.13
CA ASP A 294 -27.01 50.68 16.33
C ASP A 294 -28.49 50.50 16.73
N ALA A 295 -28.91 49.25 16.98
CA ALA A 295 -30.27 48.89 17.40
C ALA A 295 -30.53 48.91 18.92
N LYS A 296 -29.51 49.26 19.74
CA LYS A 296 -29.56 49.32 21.21
C LYS A 296 -29.94 48.00 21.92
N TYR A 297 -29.45 46.86 21.44
CA TYR A 297 -29.65 45.55 22.06
C TYR A 297 -28.64 45.27 23.19
N GLU A 298 -28.79 45.98 24.31
CA GLU A 298 -27.84 45.92 25.44
C GLU A 298 -27.75 44.53 26.10
N SER A 299 -28.86 43.80 26.21
CA SER A 299 -28.89 42.45 26.78
C SER A 299 -28.05 41.47 25.96
N PHE A 300 -28.21 41.50 24.64
CA PHE A 300 -27.39 40.69 23.73
C PHE A 300 -25.91 41.05 23.83
N LEU A 301 -25.58 42.36 23.85
CA LEU A 301 -24.19 42.82 23.98
C LEU A 301 -23.52 42.30 25.26
N ALA A 302 -24.24 42.31 26.40
CA ALA A 302 -23.72 41.79 27.66
C ALA A 302 -23.45 40.27 27.59
N THR A 303 -24.42 39.48 27.14
CA THR A 303 -24.27 38.01 27.01
C THR A 303 -23.19 37.63 26.02
N PHE A 304 -23.13 38.30 24.86
CA PHE A 304 -22.16 38.02 23.82
C PHE A 304 -20.74 38.43 24.25
N SER A 305 -20.58 39.56 24.94
CA SER A 305 -19.28 39.98 25.48
C SER A 305 -18.76 39.04 26.57
N ASP A 306 -19.64 38.51 27.44
CA ASP A 306 -19.27 37.52 28.45
C ASP A 306 -18.84 36.18 27.81
N TYR A 307 -19.48 35.79 26.71
CA TYR A 307 -19.08 34.59 25.97
C TYR A 307 -17.70 34.74 25.31
N ILE A 308 -17.45 35.89 24.65
CA ILE A 308 -16.19 36.13 23.92
C ILE A 308 -14.98 36.31 24.85
N SER A 309 -15.18 36.75 26.10
CA SER A 309 -14.09 36.98 27.05
C SER A 309 -13.51 35.68 27.64
N LYS A 310 -14.23 34.56 27.55
CA LYS A 310 -13.81 33.26 28.11
C LYS A 310 -12.92 32.49 27.12
N PRO A 311 -11.79 31.93 27.57
CA PRO A 311 -10.96 31.06 26.73
C PRO A 311 -11.67 29.72 26.47
N LYS A 312 -11.78 29.31 25.21
CA LYS A 312 -12.66 28.19 24.79
C LYS A 312 -11.95 26.84 24.64
N PHE A 313 -10.63 26.83 24.48
CA PHE A 313 -9.85 25.59 24.36
C PHE A 313 -8.46 25.76 24.97
N SER A 314 -8.27 25.25 26.19
CA SER A 314 -6.99 25.29 26.91
C SER A 314 -6.16 24.01 26.75
N SER A 315 -6.76 22.93 26.24
CA SER A 315 -6.13 21.60 26.12
C SER A 315 -6.44 20.93 24.77
N ALA A 316 -5.67 19.91 24.38
CA ALA A 316 -5.96 19.12 23.19
C ALA A 316 -7.30 18.37 23.30
N ASP A 317 -7.65 17.89 24.49
CA ASP A 317 -8.92 17.18 24.72
C ASP A 317 -10.15 18.07 24.59
N SER A 318 -10.04 19.35 25.01
CA SER A 318 -11.11 20.33 24.77
C SER A 318 -11.25 20.68 23.29
N LYS A 319 -10.14 20.78 22.54
CA LYS A 319 -10.18 20.93 21.07
C LYS A 319 -10.80 19.72 20.38
N MET A 320 -10.61 18.52 20.91
CA MET A 320 -11.21 17.29 20.39
C MET A 320 -12.73 17.24 20.63
N ASN A 321 -13.23 17.93 21.65
CA ASN A 321 -14.65 17.94 22.04
C ASN A 321 -15.28 19.34 22.00
N PRO A 322 -15.38 19.97 20.81
CA PRO A 322 -15.88 21.34 20.68
C PRO A 322 -17.42 21.47 20.78
N GLU A 323 -18.19 20.37 20.83
CA GLU A 323 -19.63 20.39 20.64
C GLU A 323 -20.39 21.22 21.67
N GLU A 324 -19.97 21.21 22.93
CA GLU A 324 -20.60 22.01 23.97
C GLU A 324 -20.41 23.50 23.72
N GLU A 325 -19.19 23.91 23.33
CA GLU A 325 -18.89 25.30 23.02
C GLU A 325 -19.59 25.75 21.72
N VAL A 326 -19.67 24.88 20.71
CA VAL A 326 -20.45 25.14 19.50
C VAL A 326 -21.93 25.34 19.86
N LYS A 327 -22.54 24.47 20.68
CA LYS A 327 -23.94 24.62 21.09
C LYS A 327 -24.19 25.93 21.87
N LYS A 328 -23.30 26.28 22.80
CA LYS A 328 -23.37 27.55 23.54
C LYS A 328 -23.25 28.76 22.61
N PHE A 329 -22.36 28.71 21.63
CA PHE A 329 -22.20 29.81 20.69
C PHE A 329 -23.41 29.96 19.76
N LEU A 330 -23.88 28.85 19.18
CA LEU A 330 -25.01 28.83 18.26
C LEU A 330 -26.28 29.37 18.92
N SER A 331 -26.55 29.02 20.18
CA SER A 331 -27.73 29.52 20.90
C SER A 331 -27.71 31.04 21.12
N ILE A 332 -26.55 31.67 21.17
CA ILE A 332 -26.43 33.13 21.30
C ILE A 332 -26.71 33.81 19.96
N ILE A 333 -26.13 33.31 18.86
CA ILE A 333 -26.20 33.97 17.56
C ILE A 333 -27.50 33.69 16.79
N GLU A 334 -28.12 32.53 16.97
CA GLU A 334 -29.40 32.19 16.32
C GLU A 334 -30.56 33.00 16.86
N ASN A 335 -30.47 33.44 18.12
CA ASN A 335 -31.46 34.27 18.78
C ASN A 335 -31.30 35.77 18.48
N PHE A 336 -30.36 36.16 17.61
CA PHE A 336 -30.14 37.56 17.30
C PHE A 336 -31.33 38.18 16.53
N PRO A 337 -31.96 39.25 17.05
CA PRO A 337 -33.05 39.92 16.36
C PRO A 337 -32.49 40.80 15.23
N TYR A 338 -32.51 40.28 13.99
CA TYR A 338 -32.09 41.06 12.83
C TYR A 338 -33.06 42.22 12.57
N PRO A 339 -32.57 43.46 12.41
CA PRO A 339 -33.42 44.60 12.06
C PRO A 339 -34.15 44.34 10.75
N THR A 340 -35.47 44.57 10.73
CA THR A 340 -36.35 44.42 9.56
C THR A 340 -36.21 45.55 8.53
N GLU A 341 -35.39 46.56 8.81
CA GLU A 341 -35.15 47.66 7.86
C GLU A 341 -34.44 47.17 6.60
N LYS A 342 -34.83 47.74 5.45
CA LYS A 342 -34.47 47.37 4.06
C LYS A 342 -32.99 47.61 3.72
N GLY A 343 -32.06 47.10 4.51
CA GLY A 343 -30.64 47.14 4.23
C GLY A 343 -30.16 45.81 3.66
N ASN A 344 -29.68 45.79 2.40
CA ASN A 344 -29.00 44.64 1.79
C ASN A 344 -27.86 44.08 2.67
N LYS A 345 -27.29 44.92 3.55
CA LYS A 345 -26.20 44.55 4.48
C LYS A 345 -26.67 43.65 5.63
N SER A 346 -27.79 43.96 6.29
CA SER A 346 -28.32 43.12 7.39
C SER A 346 -28.69 41.72 6.87
N LEU A 347 -29.34 41.67 5.70
CA LEU A 347 -29.71 40.42 5.04
C LEU A 347 -28.47 39.59 4.65
N SER A 348 -27.45 40.20 4.04
CA SER A 348 -26.23 39.47 3.67
C SER A 348 -25.41 38.99 4.87
N ILE A 349 -25.39 39.74 5.99
CA ILE A 349 -24.81 39.28 7.26
C ILE A 349 -25.56 38.06 7.76
N LYS A 350 -26.90 38.12 7.80
CA LYS A 350 -27.75 36.99 8.20
C LYS A 350 -27.50 35.75 7.33
N GLU A 351 -27.55 35.88 6.00
CA GLU A 351 -27.29 34.78 5.07
C GLU A 351 -25.91 34.15 5.26
N THR A 352 -24.89 34.97 5.53
CA THR A 352 -23.53 34.49 5.78
C THR A 352 -23.45 33.70 7.09
N ILE A 353 -24.09 34.20 8.14
CA ILE A 353 -24.17 33.51 9.44
C ILE A 353 -24.95 32.21 9.30
N ASP A 354 -26.15 32.24 8.70
CA ASP A 354 -27.01 31.06 8.50
C ASP A 354 -26.29 29.96 7.71
N LEU A 355 -25.54 30.32 6.67
CA LEU A 355 -24.71 29.35 5.92
C LEU A 355 -23.62 28.73 6.80
N SER A 356 -22.90 29.54 7.57
CA SER A 356 -21.84 29.06 8.47
C SER A 356 -22.39 28.17 9.59
N VAL A 357 -23.54 28.54 10.16
CA VAL A 357 -24.27 27.76 11.16
C VAL A 357 -24.71 26.41 10.59
N LYS A 358 -25.26 26.40 9.37
CA LYS A 358 -25.65 25.16 8.68
C LYS A 358 -24.46 24.22 8.49
N ILE A 359 -23.29 24.75 8.10
CA ILE A 359 -22.06 23.96 7.96
C ILE A 359 -21.60 23.42 9.32
N LEU A 360 -21.57 24.26 10.37
CA LEU A 360 -21.18 23.85 11.72
C LEU A 360 -22.05 22.73 12.29
N LYS A 361 -23.38 22.82 12.12
CA LYS A 361 -24.31 21.77 12.56
C LYS A 361 -24.03 20.44 11.88
N ARG A 362 -23.90 20.44 10.54
CA ARG A 362 -23.56 19.24 9.77
C ARG A 362 -22.19 18.66 10.12
N LEU A 363 -21.18 19.49 10.30
CA LEU A 363 -19.86 19.02 10.76
C LEU A 363 -19.91 18.39 12.16
N SER A 364 -20.73 18.94 13.06
CA SER A 364 -20.90 18.40 14.42
C SER A 364 -21.60 17.03 14.41
N GLU A 365 -22.58 16.84 13.52
CA GLU A 365 -23.22 15.54 13.28
C GLU A 365 -22.20 14.51 12.78
N GLU A 366 -21.38 14.89 11.79
CA GLU A 366 -20.35 14.02 11.21
C GLU A 366 -19.19 13.71 12.15
N LYS A 367 -18.96 14.50 13.20
CA LYS A 367 -17.94 14.18 14.20
C LYS A 367 -18.22 12.82 14.87
N GLY A 368 -19.49 12.43 15.02
CA GLY A 368 -19.86 11.12 15.57
C GLY A 368 -19.32 9.95 14.74
N SER A 369 -19.27 10.09 13.41
CA SER A 369 -18.72 9.07 12.50
C SER A 369 -17.18 8.99 12.53
N VAL A 370 -16.50 9.99 13.12
CA VAL A 370 -15.04 9.94 13.30
C VAL A 370 -14.64 8.88 14.33
N LEU A 371 -15.45 8.68 15.37
CA LEU A 371 -15.18 7.64 16.38
C LEU A 371 -15.35 6.24 15.80
N THR A 372 -16.37 6.00 14.97
CA THR A 372 -16.53 4.71 14.29
C THR A 372 -15.37 4.45 13.33
N ARG A 373 -14.97 5.47 12.55
CA ARG A 373 -13.81 5.38 11.66
C ARG A 373 -12.49 5.16 12.41
N LYS A 374 -12.36 5.70 13.63
CA LYS A 374 -11.21 5.46 14.50
C LYS A 374 -11.12 3.97 14.82
N ASP A 375 -12.21 3.40 15.30
CA ASP A 375 -12.27 1.98 15.68
C ASP A 375 -12.01 1.06 14.47
N ASP A 376 -12.60 1.38 13.31
CA ASP A 376 -12.37 0.62 12.06
C ASP A 376 -10.93 0.71 11.55
N ASN A 377 -10.25 1.86 11.73
CA ASN A 377 -8.85 2.02 11.33
C ASN A 377 -7.92 1.28 12.29
N ILE A 378 -8.19 1.32 13.61
CA ILE A 378 -7.51 0.50 14.61
C ILE A 378 -7.65 -0.97 14.22
N TYR A 379 -8.87 -1.41 13.94
CA TYR A 379 -9.15 -2.77 13.48
C TYR A 379 -8.37 -3.14 12.22
N GLY A 380 -8.38 -2.28 11.19
CA GLY A 380 -7.62 -2.51 9.95
C GLY A 380 -6.12 -2.66 10.20
N THR A 381 -5.56 -1.88 11.13
CA THR A 381 -4.15 -1.96 11.53
C THR A 381 -3.85 -3.28 12.24
N VAL A 382 -4.69 -3.67 13.20
CA VAL A 382 -4.58 -4.96 13.92
C VAL A 382 -4.70 -6.13 12.94
N LYS A 383 -5.71 -6.11 12.06
CA LYS A 383 -5.92 -7.12 11.02
C LYS A 383 -4.67 -7.29 10.16
N ASN A 384 -4.13 -6.19 9.62
CA ASN A 384 -2.93 -6.25 8.78
C ASN A 384 -1.70 -6.73 9.55
N ALA A 385 -1.55 -6.34 10.82
CA ALA A 385 -0.46 -6.81 11.68
C ALA A 385 -0.56 -8.32 11.95
N VAL A 386 -1.75 -8.83 12.28
CA VAL A 386 -1.97 -10.26 12.54
C VAL A 386 -1.76 -11.07 11.26
N ILE A 387 -2.39 -10.67 10.15
CA ILE A 387 -2.28 -11.36 8.86
C ILE A 387 -0.83 -11.38 8.35
N SER A 388 -0.06 -10.30 8.54
CA SER A 388 1.35 -10.27 8.11
C SER A 388 2.28 -11.13 8.96
N ARG A 389 1.99 -11.33 10.26
CA ARG A 389 2.74 -12.25 11.14
C ARG A 389 2.56 -13.72 10.74
N ILE A 390 1.42 -14.10 10.15
CA ILE A 390 1.15 -15.51 9.79
C ILE A 390 2.17 -16.05 8.77
N PRO A 391 2.40 -15.40 7.60
CA PRO A 391 3.46 -15.79 6.68
C PRO A 391 4.86 -15.73 7.31
N GLU A 392 5.14 -14.77 8.19
CA GLU A 392 6.46 -14.67 8.82
C GLU A 392 6.78 -15.91 9.66
N HIS A 393 5.84 -16.40 10.45
CA HIS A 393 6.03 -17.62 11.24
C HIS A 393 5.95 -18.89 10.39
N THR A 394 5.06 -18.94 9.40
CA THR A 394 4.79 -20.17 8.63
C THR A 394 5.77 -20.39 7.48
N LYS A 395 6.17 -19.33 6.77
CA LYS A 395 7.10 -19.40 5.63
C LYS A 395 8.56 -19.29 6.06
N ASN A 396 8.89 -18.35 6.94
CA ASN A 396 10.30 -18.12 7.31
C ASN A 396 10.71 -19.05 8.44
N HIS A 397 9.89 -19.12 9.49
CA HIS A 397 10.22 -19.93 10.66
C HIS A 397 9.70 -21.37 10.59
N ASN A 398 8.81 -21.71 9.66
CA ASN A 398 8.16 -23.03 9.56
C ASN A 398 7.56 -23.50 10.91
N THR A 399 6.89 -22.61 11.65
CA THR A 399 6.17 -22.94 12.89
C THR A 399 4.72 -22.45 12.83
N LEU A 400 3.89 -22.88 13.79
CA LEU A 400 2.55 -22.33 13.97
C LEU A 400 2.64 -20.94 14.64
N LEU A 401 1.77 -20.01 14.26
CA LEU A 401 1.62 -18.74 14.99
C LEU A 401 0.59 -18.92 16.11
N ARG A 402 0.99 -18.65 17.36
CA ARG A 402 0.09 -18.58 18.52
C ARG A 402 -0.56 -17.20 18.59
N ILE A 403 -1.88 -17.13 18.54
CA ILE A 403 -2.68 -15.90 18.56
C ILE A 403 -3.71 -15.97 19.69
N ASP A 404 -3.77 -14.93 20.50
CA ASP A 404 -4.88 -14.64 21.41
C ASP A 404 -5.60 -13.40 20.83
N PHE A 405 -6.79 -13.61 20.25
CA PHE A 405 -7.49 -12.55 19.53
C PHE A 405 -8.04 -11.50 20.50
N GLU A 406 -8.47 -11.95 21.68
CA GLU A 406 -8.95 -11.14 22.76
C GLU A 406 -7.85 -10.21 23.28
N GLU A 407 -6.62 -10.72 23.44
CA GLU A 407 -5.45 -9.92 23.83
C GLU A 407 -5.00 -8.94 22.73
N GLU A 408 -4.99 -9.34 21.46
CA GLU A 408 -4.59 -8.46 20.34
C GLU A 408 -5.58 -7.28 20.17
N VAL A 409 -6.89 -7.52 20.32
CA VAL A 409 -7.90 -6.45 20.27
C VAL A 409 -7.84 -5.56 21.52
N ALA A 410 -7.62 -6.12 22.70
CA ALA A 410 -7.46 -5.34 23.94
C ALA A 410 -6.23 -4.42 23.90
N LYS A 411 -5.09 -4.92 23.37
CA LYS A 411 -3.87 -4.11 23.16
C LYS A 411 -4.08 -2.95 22.20
N ALA A 412 -5.08 -3.03 21.32
CA ALA A 412 -5.37 -2.02 20.31
C ALA A 412 -6.13 -0.79 20.86
N GLY A 413 -6.58 -0.83 22.12
CA GLY A 413 -7.21 0.32 22.79
C GLY A 413 -8.66 0.59 22.38
N ILE A 414 -9.38 -0.44 21.90
CA ILE A 414 -10.83 -0.35 21.63
C ILE A 414 -11.57 -0.35 22.98
N THR A 415 -12.17 0.79 23.35
CA THR A 415 -12.77 1.01 24.67
C THR A 415 -14.21 0.50 24.80
N SER A 416 -14.88 0.20 23.68
CA SER A 416 -16.26 -0.32 23.66
C SER A 416 -16.27 -1.84 23.67
N GLU A 417 -16.91 -2.44 24.67
CA GLU A 417 -17.00 -3.90 24.85
C GLU A 417 -17.81 -4.59 23.73
N GLU A 418 -18.91 -3.99 23.28
CA GLU A 418 -19.73 -4.50 22.17
C GLU A 418 -18.95 -4.55 20.85
N LYS A 419 -18.24 -3.46 20.53
CA LYS A 419 -17.40 -3.40 19.33
C LYS A 419 -16.17 -4.29 19.43
N ALA A 420 -15.56 -4.41 20.60
CA ALA A 420 -14.45 -5.33 20.81
C ALA A 420 -14.87 -6.76 20.47
N ASN A 421 -16.04 -7.21 20.93
CA ASN A 421 -16.58 -8.53 20.60
C ASN A 421 -16.88 -8.70 19.11
N GLU A 422 -17.43 -7.68 18.45
CA GLU A 422 -17.64 -7.68 16.99
C GLU A 422 -16.31 -7.80 16.24
N TYR A 423 -15.30 -7.02 16.60
CA TYR A 423 -13.98 -7.04 15.97
C TYR A 423 -13.23 -8.34 16.22
N ILE A 424 -13.34 -8.94 17.41
CA ILE A 424 -12.77 -10.27 17.69
C ILE A 424 -13.40 -11.29 16.75
N LYS A 425 -14.73 -11.30 16.61
CA LYS A 425 -15.43 -12.21 15.71
C LYS A 425 -15.00 -11.98 14.26
N ARG A 426 -14.95 -10.73 13.81
CA ARG A 426 -14.55 -10.37 12.45
C ARG A 426 -13.10 -10.74 12.16
N LEU A 427 -12.19 -10.54 13.12
CA LEU A 427 -10.78 -10.92 13.01
C LEU A 427 -10.60 -12.44 12.93
N LYS A 428 -11.38 -13.20 13.71
CA LYS A 428 -11.44 -14.66 13.61
C LYS A 428 -11.90 -15.07 12.22
N ASP A 429 -13.01 -14.53 11.72
CA ASP A 429 -13.54 -14.85 10.39
C ASP A 429 -12.54 -14.51 9.27
N ASP A 430 -11.91 -13.33 9.32
CA ASP A 430 -10.91 -12.88 8.34
C ASP A 430 -9.62 -13.73 8.35
N VAL A 431 -9.19 -14.22 9.52
CA VAL A 431 -8.02 -15.11 9.61
C VAL A 431 -8.38 -16.52 9.17
N PHE A 432 -9.55 -17.03 9.56
CA PHE A 432 -9.99 -18.40 9.28
C PHE A 432 -10.47 -18.59 7.84
N SER A 433 -10.80 -17.53 7.10
CA SER A 433 -11.12 -17.63 5.67
C SER A 433 -9.92 -18.10 4.84
N ASP A 434 -8.73 -17.59 5.16
CA ASP A 434 -7.53 -17.74 4.34
C ASP A 434 -6.50 -18.67 4.99
N HIS A 435 -6.67 -19.01 6.27
CA HIS A 435 -5.70 -19.78 7.05
C HIS A 435 -6.35 -20.90 7.87
N SER A 436 -5.57 -21.94 8.13
CA SER A 436 -6.01 -23.09 8.91
C SER A 436 -5.58 -22.99 10.36
N TYR A 437 -6.36 -23.53 11.29
CA TYR A 437 -6.12 -23.31 12.71
C TYR A 437 -6.48 -24.49 13.63
N HIS A 438 -5.96 -24.43 14.86
CA HIS A 438 -6.35 -25.28 15.98
C HIS A 438 -6.65 -24.40 17.22
N GLU A 439 -7.77 -24.65 17.89
CA GLU A 439 -8.18 -23.94 19.11
C GLU A 439 -7.77 -24.73 20.36
N GLU A 440 -7.06 -24.07 21.27
CA GLU A 440 -6.75 -24.55 22.61
C GLU A 440 -7.50 -23.70 23.65
N LYS A 441 -8.32 -24.35 24.49
CA LYS A 441 -9.00 -23.67 25.60
C LYS A 441 -8.11 -23.69 26.83
N LEU A 442 -7.80 -22.51 27.36
CA LEU A 442 -7.05 -22.32 28.59
C LEU A 442 -7.91 -22.57 29.83
N PRO A 443 -7.30 -22.84 31.00
CA PRO A 443 -8.02 -23.10 32.26
C PRO A 443 -8.83 -21.90 32.77
N ASP A 444 -8.50 -20.69 32.33
CA ASP A 444 -9.17 -19.43 32.68
C ASP A 444 -10.41 -19.14 31.80
N GLY A 445 -10.74 -20.05 30.86
CA GLY A 445 -11.87 -19.91 29.93
C GLY A 445 -11.55 -19.16 28.65
N ARG A 446 -10.31 -18.67 28.45
CA ARG A 446 -9.88 -18.03 27.19
C ARG A 446 -9.50 -19.07 26.13
N SER A 447 -9.61 -18.71 24.85
CA SER A 447 -9.20 -19.57 23.74
C SER A 447 -7.98 -19.00 23.03
N VAL A 448 -6.93 -19.81 22.89
CA VAL A 448 -5.74 -19.49 22.10
C VAL A 448 -5.76 -20.28 20.81
N TYR A 449 -5.40 -19.64 19.70
CA TYR A 449 -5.44 -20.23 18.38
C TYR A 449 -4.04 -20.41 17.83
N TYR A 450 -3.76 -21.59 17.28
CA TYR A 450 -2.54 -21.87 16.54
C TYR A 450 -2.86 -21.88 15.06
N VAL A 451 -2.36 -20.89 14.33
CA VAL A 451 -2.71 -20.60 12.93
C VAL A 451 -1.54 -20.93 11.99
N VAL A 452 -1.87 -21.43 10.79
CA VAL A 452 -0.91 -21.82 9.76
C VAL A 452 -1.41 -21.45 8.36
N ASP A 453 -0.50 -20.96 7.52
CA ASP A 453 -0.70 -20.89 6.07
C ASP A 453 -0.59 -22.32 5.52
N HIS A 454 -1.73 -22.91 5.15
CA HIS A 454 -1.81 -24.28 4.62
C HIS A 454 -0.94 -24.53 3.38
N GLY A 455 -0.44 -23.48 2.69
CA GLY A 455 0.48 -23.59 1.56
C GLY A 455 1.89 -24.05 1.96
N TYR A 456 2.26 -23.98 3.25
CA TYR A 456 3.58 -24.40 3.77
C TYR A 456 3.50 -25.55 4.79
N MET A 457 2.35 -26.23 4.88
CA MET A 457 2.05 -27.18 5.95
C MET A 457 3.09 -28.30 6.11
N ALA A 458 3.58 -28.88 5.00
CA ALA A 458 4.59 -29.94 5.02
C ALA A 458 5.94 -29.49 5.59
N ALA A 459 6.34 -28.24 5.32
CA ALA A 459 7.57 -27.66 5.87
C ALA A 459 7.45 -27.41 7.38
N VAL A 460 6.27 -26.94 7.82
CA VAL A 460 5.97 -26.74 9.24
C VAL A 460 6.01 -28.05 10.01
N ILE A 461 5.36 -29.11 9.50
CA ILE A 461 5.39 -30.44 10.14
C ILE A 461 6.82 -30.98 10.21
N HIS A 462 7.59 -30.85 9.13
CA HIS A 462 8.98 -31.32 9.11
C HIS A 462 9.85 -30.65 10.17
N LYS A 463 9.79 -29.32 10.28
CA LYS A 463 10.57 -28.59 11.28
C LYS A 463 10.10 -28.92 12.71
N LEU A 464 8.79 -28.93 12.96
CA LEU A 464 8.25 -29.27 14.28
C LEU A 464 8.55 -30.71 14.69
N ALA A 465 8.64 -31.65 13.74
CA ALA A 465 9.08 -33.02 13.99
C ALA A 465 10.56 -33.09 14.37
N PHE A 466 11.41 -32.32 13.69
CA PHE A 466 12.84 -32.26 13.99
C PHE A 466 13.12 -31.60 15.36
N GLU A 467 12.57 -30.41 15.60
CA GLU A 467 12.86 -29.63 16.82
C GLU A 467 12.03 -30.07 18.04
N GLY A 468 10.89 -30.73 17.81
CA GLY A 468 10.04 -31.32 18.86
C GLY A 468 10.72 -32.46 19.64
N ARG A 469 11.82 -33.01 19.11
CA ARG A 469 12.69 -33.96 19.82
C ARG A 469 13.36 -33.35 21.05
N THR A 470 13.68 -32.06 20.97
CA THR A 470 14.41 -31.33 22.00
C THR A 470 13.54 -30.36 22.79
N ASN A 471 12.48 -29.82 22.19
CA ASN A 471 11.62 -28.82 22.82
C ASN A 471 10.19 -29.37 23.05
N PRO A 472 9.71 -29.48 24.31
CA PRO A 472 8.37 -29.96 24.62
C PRO A 472 7.26 -29.09 24.05
N GLU A 473 7.48 -27.79 23.86
CA GLU A 473 6.51 -26.88 23.26
C GLU A 473 6.29 -27.19 21.77
N TYR A 474 7.37 -27.41 21.02
CA TYR A 474 7.28 -27.80 19.60
C TYR A 474 6.72 -29.20 19.42
N LYS A 475 6.93 -30.11 20.38
CA LYS A 475 6.25 -31.41 20.40
C LYS A 475 4.73 -31.25 20.51
N LYS A 476 4.26 -30.30 21.33
CA LYS A 476 2.84 -29.96 21.45
C LYS A 476 2.29 -29.35 20.15
N GLN A 477 3.02 -28.38 19.58
CA GLN A 477 2.67 -27.76 18.30
C GLN A 477 2.64 -28.76 17.13
N LEU A 478 3.54 -29.76 17.12
CA LEU A 478 3.53 -30.85 16.14
C LEU A 478 2.21 -31.63 16.19
N GLY A 479 1.69 -31.90 17.40
CA GLY A 479 0.38 -32.52 17.59
C GLY A 479 -0.74 -31.70 16.94
N TYR A 480 -0.74 -30.39 17.16
CA TYR A 480 -1.71 -29.47 16.54
C TYR A 480 -1.57 -29.43 15.01
N ALA A 481 -0.34 -29.36 14.50
CA ALA A 481 -0.06 -29.37 13.07
C ALA A 481 -0.56 -30.67 12.41
N LYS A 482 -0.34 -31.83 13.03
CA LYS A 482 -0.86 -33.12 12.52
C LYS A 482 -2.39 -33.13 12.46
N ILE A 483 -3.07 -32.59 13.48
CA ILE A 483 -4.54 -32.47 13.50
C ILE A 483 -5.02 -31.55 12.36
N ILE A 484 -4.39 -30.39 12.17
CA ILE A 484 -4.72 -29.46 11.08
C ILE A 484 -4.52 -30.13 9.72
N ASN A 485 -3.38 -30.81 9.52
CA ASN A 485 -3.08 -31.48 8.27
C ASN A 485 -4.04 -32.64 7.97
N HIS A 486 -4.47 -33.39 8.99
CA HIS A 486 -5.48 -34.42 8.84
C HIS A 486 -6.82 -33.82 8.38
N LYS A 487 -7.27 -32.72 8.99
CA LYS A 487 -8.49 -32.00 8.57
C LYS A 487 -8.40 -31.49 7.13
N LEU A 488 -7.23 -30.99 6.71
CA LEU A 488 -7.01 -30.47 5.36
C LEU A 488 -6.76 -31.56 4.31
N SER A 489 -6.38 -32.77 4.71
CA SER A 489 -6.10 -33.87 3.78
C SER A 489 -7.35 -34.68 3.45
N ASN A 490 -8.41 -34.59 4.27
CA ASN A 490 -9.63 -35.37 4.09
C ASN A 490 -10.91 -34.57 4.47
N PRO A 491 -11.61 -33.95 3.50
CA PRO A 491 -11.31 -33.88 2.07
C PRO A 491 -10.10 -32.99 1.75
N LYS A 492 -9.35 -33.33 0.69
CA LYS A 492 -8.10 -32.64 0.33
C LYS A 492 -8.37 -31.18 -0.08
N HIS A 493 -7.94 -30.24 0.76
CA HIS A 493 -8.04 -28.81 0.49
C HIS A 493 -7.19 -28.44 -0.75
N PRO A 494 -7.73 -27.67 -1.72
CA PRO A 494 -7.04 -27.35 -2.98
C PRO A 494 -5.73 -26.57 -2.76
N GLU A 495 -5.65 -25.80 -1.68
CA GLU A 495 -4.49 -24.95 -1.38
C GLU A 495 -3.47 -25.59 -0.45
N LEU A 496 -3.69 -26.85 -0.03
CA LEU A 496 -2.75 -27.56 0.83
C LEU A 496 -1.40 -27.76 0.11
N ASN A 497 -0.33 -27.20 0.68
CA ASN A 497 1.03 -27.23 0.16
C ASN A 497 1.24 -26.62 -1.23
N ASN A 498 0.30 -25.82 -1.74
CA ASN A 498 0.36 -25.25 -3.09
C ASN A 498 1.54 -24.28 -3.32
N LYS A 499 2.13 -23.73 -2.24
CA LYS A 499 3.30 -22.83 -2.28
C LYS A 499 4.63 -23.58 -2.22
N LEU A 500 4.62 -24.91 -2.10
CA LEU A 500 5.80 -25.77 -2.10
C LEU A 500 5.90 -26.56 -3.41
N LYS A 501 7.12 -26.83 -3.88
CA LYS A 501 7.33 -27.69 -5.06
C LYS A 501 6.96 -29.15 -4.74
N PRO A 502 6.30 -29.90 -5.65
CA PRO A 502 5.90 -31.29 -5.42
C PRO A 502 7.03 -32.22 -4.95
N GLU A 503 8.22 -32.08 -5.54
CA GLU A 503 9.42 -32.86 -5.17
C GLU A 503 9.87 -32.60 -3.73
N LEU A 504 9.78 -31.35 -3.28
CA LEU A 504 10.14 -30.96 -1.91
C LEU A 504 9.14 -31.52 -0.90
N ILE A 505 7.85 -31.52 -1.23
CA ILE A 505 6.80 -32.11 -0.37
C ILE A 505 7.05 -33.60 -0.16
N ALA A 506 7.35 -34.33 -1.25
CA ALA A 506 7.62 -35.77 -1.17
C ALA A 506 8.84 -36.06 -0.29
N LYS A 507 9.91 -35.27 -0.42
CA LYS A 507 11.12 -35.38 0.41
C LYS A 507 10.80 -35.11 1.89
N LEU A 508 10.14 -33.99 2.20
CA LEU A 508 9.81 -33.61 3.57
C LEU A 508 8.94 -34.67 4.27
N ASN A 509 7.95 -35.22 3.56
CA ASN A 509 7.10 -36.28 4.12
C ASN A 509 7.87 -37.59 4.36
N ALA A 510 8.81 -37.94 3.47
CA ALA A 510 9.67 -39.11 3.64
C ALA A 510 10.61 -38.92 4.85
N ASP A 511 11.21 -37.74 4.99
CA ASP A 511 12.09 -37.40 6.10
C ASP A 511 11.33 -37.42 7.43
N VAL A 512 10.10 -36.90 7.50
CA VAL A 512 9.22 -37.00 8.68
C VAL A 512 8.93 -38.45 9.04
N LYS A 513 8.59 -39.29 8.06
CA LYS A 513 8.31 -40.71 8.31
C LYS A 513 9.54 -41.45 8.84
N ASN A 514 10.73 -41.15 8.30
CA ASN A 514 11.98 -41.72 8.78
C ASN A 514 12.27 -41.28 10.22
N MET A 515 12.03 -40.01 10.54
CA MET A 515 12.17 -39.48 11.90
C MET A 515 11.23 -40.15 12.91
N GLU A 516 9.98 -40.45 12.52
CA GLU A 516 9.03 -41.18 13.37
C GLU A 516 9.44 -42.64 13.60
N VAL A 517 9.95 -43.31 12.57
CA VAL A 517 10.47 -44.69 12.70
C VAL A 517 11.68 -44.73 13.63
N GLU A 518 12.61 -43.79 13.49
CA GLU A 518 13.78 -43.67 14.36
C GLU A 518 13.38 -43.43 15.83
N GLU A 519 12.35 -42.61 16.08
CA GLU A 519 11.82 -42.39 17.43
C GLU A 519 11.19 -43.65 18.02
N LEU A 520 10.39 -44.37 17.24
CA LEU A 520 9.81 -45.65 17.67
C LEU A 520 10.89 -46.70 17.97
N GLU A 521 11.94 -46.77 17.15
CA GLU A 521 13.09 -47.64 17.41
C GLU A 521 13.86 -47.21 18.65
N ARG A 522 14.01 -45.89 18.88
CA ARG A 522 14.66 -45.36 20.07
C ARG A 522 13.84 -45.66 21.33
N GLU A 523 12.52 -45.48 21.30
CA GLU A 523 11.61 -45.84 22.40
C GLU A 523 11.66 -47.34 22.68
N ARG A 524 11.58 -48.18 21.65
CA ARG A 524 11.74 -49.64 21.77
C ARG A 524 13.10 -50.02 22.33
N SER A 525 14.17 -49.37 21.89
CA SER A 525 15.53 -49.62 22.39
C SER A 525 15.69 -49.16 23.84
N ASN A 526 15.05 -48.07 24.23
CA ASN A 526 15.03 -47.57 25.61
C ASN A 526 14.19 -48.49 26.51
N GLU A 527 13.09 -49.04 26.03
CA GLU A 527 12.28 -50.04 26.73
C GLU A 527 13.04 -51.37 26.91
N ILE A 528 13.84 -51.78 25.92
CA ILE A 528 14.71 -52.96 26.03
C ILE A 528 15.87 -52.67 27.01
N ARG A 529 16.48 -51.49 26.95
CA ARG A 529 17.54 -51.06 27.89
C ARG A 529 17.04 -50.91 29.32
N SER A 530 15.80 -50.50 29.53
CA SER A 530 15.19 -50.44 30.87
C SER A 530 14.82 -51.82 31.41
N ARG A 531 14.65 -52.82 30.53
CA ARG A 531 14.38 -54.22 30.92
C ARG A 531 15.63 -55.08 31.10
N PHE A 532 16.74 -54.76 30.43
CA PHE A 532 17.98 -55.56 30.47
C PHE A 532 19.23 -54.68 30.57
N ASN A 533 20.12 -54.99 31.52
CA ASN A 533 21.43 -54.33 31.59
C ASN A 533 22.41 -55.04 30.66
N VAL A 534 22.44 -54.62 29.39
CA VAL A 534 23.16 -55.31 28.29
C VAL A 534 24.68 -55.37 28.52
N VAL A 535 25.25 -54.36 29.18
CA VAL A 535 26.70 -54.24 29.39
C VAL A 535 27.27 -55.33 30.32
N PRO A 536 26.75 -55.57 31.54
CA PRO A 536 27.20 -56.67 32.38
C PRO A 536 26.91 -58.04 31.75
N GLY A 537 25.86 -58.17 30.94
CA GLY A 537 25.59 -59.41 30.20
C GLY A 537 26.66 -59.74 29.16
N ILE A 538 27.08 -58.74 28.37
CA ILE A 538 28.17 -58.91 27.39
C ILE A 538 29.52 -59.16 28.10
N LEU A 539 29.80 -58.45 29.20
CA LEU A 539 31.02 -58.66 29.99
C LEU A 539 31.07 -60.08 30.56
N ALA A 540 29.98 -60.56 31.17
CA ALA A 540 29.89 -61.91 31.70
C ALA A 540 30.02 -62.98 30.60
N PHE A 541 29.43 -62.74 29.43
CA PHE A 541 29.62 -63.58 28.25
C PHE A 541 31.10 -63.65 27.83
N ILE A 542 31.77 -62.51 27.69
CA ILE A 542 33.18 -62.44 27.24
C ILE A 542 34.11 -63.11 28.25
N VAL A 543 33.96 -62.81 29.54
CA VAL A 543 34.79 -63.40 30.60
C VAL A 543 34.59 -64.90 30.68
N SER A 544 33.33 -65.37 30.67
CA SER A 544 33.02 -66.80 30.65
C SER A 544 33.63 -67.49 29.42
N THR A 545 33.49 -66.89 28.24
CA THR A 545 34.05 -67.44 26.99
C THR A 545 35.57 -67.51 27.04
N MET A 546 36.24 -66.49 27.60
CA MET A 546 37.70 -66.50 27.82
C MET A 546 38.15 -67.61 28.77
N ILE A 547 37.39 -67.90 29.84
CA ILE A 547 37.69 -69.00 30.76
C ILE A 547 37.62 -70.34 30.01
N PHE A 548 36.58 -70.55 29.19
CA PHE A 548 36.44 -71.79 28.43
C PHE A 548 37.48 -71.94 27.31
N ILE A 549 37.87 -70.85 26.64
CA ILE A 549 38.97 -70.85 25.67
C ILE A 549 40.30 -71.18 26.35
N THR A 550 40.56 -70.59 27.52
CA THR A 550 41.78 -70.86 28.30
C THR A 550 41.81 -72.31 28.80
N GLY A 551 40.67 -72.82 29.27
CA GLY A 551 40.52 -74.23 29.66
C GLY A 551 40.74 -75.20 28.50
N ALA A 552 40.24 -74.87 27.30
CA ALA A 552 40.45 -75.66 26.09
C ALA A 552 41.94 -75.71 25.68
N TYR A 553 42.64 -74.59 25.83
CA TYR A 553 44.09 -74.51 25.57
C TYR A 553 44.89 -75.40 26.52
N TYR A 554 44.60 -75.37 27.83
CA TYR A 554 45.31 -76.20 28.82
C TYR A 554 45.00 -77.68 28.71
N LEU A 555 43.76 -78.05 28.38
CA LEU A 555 43.33 -79.45 28.24
C LEU A 555 43.64 -80.04 26.86
N ARG A 556 44.18 -79.25 25.91
CA ARG A 556 44.40 -79.61 24.50
C ARG A 556 43.19 -80.32 23.87
N SER A 557 41.98 -79.86 24.22
CA SER A 557 40.73 -80.46 23.78
C SER A 557 39.75 -79.37 23.39
N ALA A 558 39.01 -79.57 22.30
CA ALA A 558 37.99 -78.63 21.82
C ALA A 558 36.66 -78.77 22.59
N MET A 559 36.51 -79.82 23.41
CA MET A 559 35.32 -80.10 24.21
C MET A 559 34.85 -78.92 25.07
N PRO A 560 35.73 -78.21 25.82
CA PRO A 560 35.35 -77.05 26.62
C PRO A 560 34.83 -75.86 25.79
N ILE A 561 35.19 -75.74 24.51
CA ILE A 561 34.68 -74.67 23.62
C ILE A 561 33.24 -75.00 23.19
N PHE A 562 32.98 -76.26 22.81
CA PHE A 562 31.67 -76.71 22.35
C PHE A 562 30.58 -76.56 23.41
N PHE A 563 30.90 -76.83 24.68
CA PHE A 563 29.97 -76.63 25.80
C PHE A 563 30.08 -75.23 26.40
N GLY A 564 31.25 -74.60 26.34
CA GLY A 564 31.51 -73.31 26.95
C GLY A 564 30.82 -72.14 26.27
N VAL A 565 30.69 -72.15 24.93
CA VAL A 565 30.03 -71.04 24.21
C VAL A 565 28.54 -70.96 24.53
N PRO A 566 27.73 -72.04 24.42
CA PRO A 566 26.32 -72.00 24.83
C PRO A 566 26.14 -71.64 26.31
N PHE A 567 26.99 -72.18 27.19
CA PHE A 567 26.93 -71.88 28.62
C PHE A 567 27.24 -70.41 28.92
N SER A 568 28.19 -69.83 28.18
CA SER A 568 28.53 -68.40 28.29
C SER A 568 27.39 -67.50 27.85
N VAL A 569 26.60 -67.89 26.83
CA VAL A 569 25.39 -67.15 26.41
C VAL A 569 24.35 -67.14 27.53
N VAL A 570 24.13 -68.28 28.19
CA VAL A 570 23.19 -68.40 29.32
C VAL A 570 23.67 -67.57 30.52
N ILE A 571 24.97 -67.61 30.84
CA ILE A 571 25.56 -66.77 31.90
C ILE A 571 25.41 -65.28 31.58
N GLY A 572 25.68 -64.88 30.33
CA GLY A 572 25.51 -63.49 29.89
C GLY A 572 24.07 -63.01 30.00
N PHE A 573 23.11 -63.86 29.64
CA PHE A 573 21.68 -63.53 29.77
C PHE A 573 21.23 -63.45 31.24
N MET A 574 21.65 -64.39 32.09
CA MET A 574 21.35 -64.37 33.53
C MET A 574 21.97 -63.17 34.23
N ALA A 575 23.21 -62.79 33.86
CA ALA A 575 23.86 -61.59 34.39
C ALA A 575 23.14 -60.30 33.95
N ALA A 576 22.65 -60.24 32.71
CA ALA A 576 21.87 -59.09 32.22
C ALA A 576 20.55 -58.88 32.97
N ILE A 577 19.95 -59.97 33.48
CA ILE A 577 18.72 -59.95 34.30
C ILE A 577 19.05 -59.68 35.78
N TYR A 578 20.11 -60.28 36.32
CA TYR A 578 20.47 -60.16 37.73
C TYR A 578 20.96 -58.75 38.09
N PHE A 579 21.71 -58.10 37.20
CA PHE A 579 22.18 -56.71 37.39
C PHE A 579 21.21 -55.66 36.85
N ARG A 580 19.90 -55.97 36.80
CA ARG A 580 18.82 -55.07 36.35
C ARG A 580 18.77 -53.76 37.14
N GLU A 581 19.13 -53.79 38.43
CA GLU A 581 18.96 -52.66 39.36
C GLU A 581 20.25 -51.94 39.73
N LYS A 582 21.42 -52.42 39.31
CA LYS A 582 22.72 -51.77 39.59
C LYS A 582 23.17 -50.92 38.41
N SER A 583 23.53 -49.66 38.69
CA SER A 583 24.05 -48.75 37.67
C SER A 583 25.44 -49.20 37.19
N THR A 584 25.78 -48.83 35.95
CA THR A 584 27.09 -49.14 35.34
C THR A 584 28.27 -48.51 36.07
N GLU A 585 28.04 -47.51 36.92
CA GLU A 585 29.03 -46.82 37.73
C GLU A 585 29.37 -47.61 39.00
N GLU A 586 28.37 -48.17 39.69
CA GLU A 586 28.58 -49.02 40.87
C GLU A 586 29.33 -50.31 40.54
N ILE A 587 29.02 -50.94 39.40
CA ILE A 587 29.71 -52.16 38.96
C ILE A 587 31.17 -51.86 38.57
N ARG A 588 31.44 -50.67 38.03
CA ARG A 588 32.79 -50.25 37.64
C ARG A 588 33.66 -49.87 38.84
N GLU A 589 33.05 -49.34 39.91
CA GLU A 589 33.71 -49.13 41.19
C GLU A 589 33.99 -50.46 41.91
N ASP A 590 33.05 -51.41 41.91
CA ASP A 590 33.27 -52.76 42.47
C ASP A 590 34.41 -53.51 41.74
N ILE A 591 34.49 -53.39 40.41
CA ILE A 591 35.56 -54.01 39.62
C ILE A 591 36.91 -53.31 39.84
N LYS A 592 36.95 -51.98 39.96
CA LYS A 592 38.17 -51.24 40.32
C LYS A 592 38.66 -51.59 41.73
N ASN A 593 37.75 -51.82 42.68
CA ASN A 593 38.08 -52.19 44.05
C ASN A 593 38.52 -53.67 44.19
N SER A 594 38.24 -54.53 43.20
CA SER A 594 38.60 -55.96 43.23
C SER A 594 40.06 -56.28 42.84
N GLY A 595 40.86 -55.28 42.43
CA GLY A 595 42.33 -55.36 42.35
C GLY A 595 42.96 -56.39 41.41
N LYS A 596 42.20 -57.09 40.54
CA LYS A 596 42.72 -58.26 39.78
C LYS A 596 42.77 -58.17 38.24
N PHE A 597 42.48 -57.02 37.62
CA PHE A 597 42.68 -56.84 36.18
C PHE A 597 43.14 -55.42 35.85
N SER A 598 44.44 -55.21 35.62
CA SER A 598 45.04 -53.89 35.32
C SER A 598 45.25 -53.61 33.82
N GLY A 599 44.50 -54.22 32.92
CA GLY A 599 44.85 -54.19 31.49
C GLY A 599 43.72 -54.29 30.47
N VAL A 600 42.56 -53.65 30.69
CA VAL A 600 41.55 -53.48 29.64
C VAL A 600 40.99 -52.06 29.71
N GLY A 601 41.86 -51.08 29.40
CA GLY A 601 41.43 -49.73 29.05
C GLY A 601 41.24 -49.66 27.54
N ASP A 602 40.07 -49.20 27.11
CA ASP A 602 39.78 -48.74 25.74
C ASP A 602 39.09 -49.71 24.76
N TRP A 603 38.10 -50.48 25.23
CA TRP A 603 37.04 -51.00 24.36
C TRP A 603 35.68 -50.41 24.77
N GLY A 604 35.06 -49.65 23.86
CA GLY A 604 33.67 -49.18 24.03
C GLY A 604 33.45 -47.67 24.15
N LYS A 605 34.35 -46.81 23.66
CA LYS A 605 33.98 -45.42 23.39
C LYS A 605 33.29 -45.35 22.03
N PRO A 606 32.02 -44.91 21.92
CA PRO A 606 31.51 -44.44 20.64
C PRO A 606 32.31 -43.19 20.26
N THR A 607 33.03 -43.26 19.14
CA THR A 607 33.54 -42.08 18.44
C THR A 607 32.35 -41.28 17.93
N TYR A 608 31.84 -40.37 18.77
CA TYR A 608 31.03 -39.27 18.29
C TYR A 608 31.94 -38.29 17.57
N ASN A 609 31.90 -38.35 16.24
CA ASN A 609 32.32 -37.24 15.40
C ASN A 609 31.28 -36.13 15.60
N SER A 610 31.45 -35.28 16.62
CA SER A 610 30.62 -34.10 16.83
C SER A 610 31.05 -33.01 15.84
N GLY A 611 30.64 -33.17 14.59
CA GLY A 611 30.61 -32.08 13.61
C GLY A 611 29.17 -31.68 13.37
N SER A 612 28.58 -30.87 14.25
CA SER A 612 27.43 -30.00 13.95
C SER A 612 26.96 -29.25 15.20
N THR A 613 27.57 -28.09 15.43
CA THR A 613 26.98 -26.89 16.03
C THR A 613 26.95 -25.91 14.86
N SER A 614 25.92 -25.17 14.45
CA SER A 614 24.72 -24.63 15.10
C SER A 614 23.69 -24.20 14.03
N SER A 615 22.40 -24.46 14.24
CA SER A 615 21.29 -23.99 13.38
C SER A 615 20.86 -22.53 13.62
N TYR A 616 21.77 -21.69 14.13
CA TYR A 616 21.67 -20.22 14.05
C TYR A 616 22.47 -19.65 12.87
N GLU A 617 23.08 -20.52 12.05
CA GLU A 617 23.96 -20.09 10.95
C GLU A 617 23.27 -20.01 9.59
N ASP A 618 22.04 -20.48 9.37
CA ASP A 618 21.46 -20.47 8.01
C ASP A 618 20.86 -19.10 7.59
N GLU A 619 20.36 -18.29 8.53
CA GLU A 619 20.04 -16.87 8.26
C GLU A 619 21.30 -16.02 8.17
N ALA A 620 22.32 -16.35 8.97
CA ALA A 620 23.64 -15.75 8.83
C ALA A 620 24.32 -16.20 7.53
N GLU A 621 24.08 -17.41 7.02
CA GLU A 621 24.67 -17.93 5.78
C GLU A 621 23.96 -17.40 4.55
N THR A 622 22.64 -17.21 4.58
CA THR A 622 21.91 -16.56 3.48
C THR A 622 22.25 -15.08 3.42
N ASN A 623 22.30 -14.37 4.56
CA ASN A 623 22.85 -13.01 4.60
C ASN A 623 24.33 -12.98 4.22
N LYS A 624 25.18 -13.92 4.67
CA LYS A 624 26.59 -14.03 4.23
C LYS A 624 26.69 -14.38 2.74
N LYS A 625 25.78 -15.16 2.16
CA LYS A 625 25.76 -15.51 0.72
C LYS A 625 25.33 -14.31 -0.11
N GLU A 626 24.30 -13.57 0.31
CA GLU A 626 23.88 -12.30 -0.32
C GLU A 626 24.95 -11.21 -0.15
N GLU A 627 25.57 -11.09 1.01
CA GLU A 627 26.71 -10.19 1.26
C GLU A 627 27.89 -10.57 0.37
N LYS A 628 28.27 -11.86 0.30
CA LYS A 628 29.32 -12.36 -0.60
C LYS A 628 29.01 -12.03 -2.06
N LEU A 629 27.78 -12.25 -2.53
CA LEU A 629 27.35 -11.89 -3.88
C LEU A 629 27.38 -10.37 -4.11
N SER A 630 27.01 -9.57 -3.10
CA SER A 630 27.08 -8.11 -3.17
C SER A 630 28.53 -7.59 -3.24
N HIS A 631 29.46 -8.26 -2.54
CA HIS A 631 30.90 -7.96 -2.59
C HIS A 631 31.50 -8.35 -3.95
N ILE A 632 31.08 -9.49 -4.51
CA ILE A 632 31.45 -9.91 -5.87
C ILE A 632 30.92 -8.89 -6.89
N TYR A 633 29.66 -8.49 -6.78
CA TYR A 633 29.08 -7.46 -7.65
C TYR A 633 29.84 -6.14 -7.54
N LYS A 634 30.10 -5.62 -6.34
CA LYS A 634 30.85 -4.36 -6.15
C LYS A 634 32.24 -4.40 -6.74
N ALA A 635 32.91 -5.56 -6.70
CA ALA A 635 34.23 -5.75 -7.30
C ALA A 635 34.15 -5.77 -8.84
N ALA A 636 33.07 -6.28 -9.41
CA ALA A 636 32.85 -6.39 -10.86
C ALA A 636 32.19 -5.15 -11.51
N ASP A 637 31.39 -4.39 -10.75
CA ASP A 637 30.51 -3.32 -11.25
C ASP A 637 31.25 -2.31 -12.12
N ASN A 638 32.40 -1.81 -11.67
CA ASN A 638 33.16 -0.79 -12.42
C ASN A 638 33.78 -1.31 -13.72
N PHE A 639 33.95 -2.63 -13.87
CA PHE A 639 34.54 -3.25 -15.07
C PHE A 639 33.47 -3.68 -16.07
N VAL A 640 32.34 -4.15 -15.56
CA VAL A 640 31.18 -4.54 -16.38
C VAL A 640 30.39 -3.31 -16.84
N PHE A 641 30.16 -2.34 -15.95
CA PHE A 641 29.47 -1.08 -16.23
C PHE A 641 30.40 0.10 -15.97
N PRO A 642 30.99 0.71 -17.01
CA PRO A 642 31.97 1.77 -16.83
C PRO A 642 31.32 3.04 -16.25
N LYS A 643 31.94 3.63 -15.22
CA LYS A 643 31.47 4.91 -14.64
C LYS A 643 31.56 6.09 -15.61
N ARG A 644 32.56 6.08 -16.50
CA ARG A 644 32.75 7.04 -17.59
C ARG A 644 32.59 6.29 -18.91
N PHE A 645 31.74 6.77 -19.80
CA PHE A 645 31.43 6.15 -21.07
C PHE A 645 31.41 7.19 -22.18
N ASN A 646 31.74 6.78 -23.40
CA ASN A 646 31.70 7.65 -24.58
C ASN A 646 30.37 7.54 -25.32
N LYS A 647 29.75 6.35 -25.30
CA LYS A 647 28.42 6.10 -25.86
C LYS A 647 27.49 5.56 -24.80
N ILE A 648 26.25 6.05 -24.76
CA ILE A 648 25.24 5.60 -23.79
C ILE A 648 24.98 4.08 -23.89
N THR A 649 25.17 3.51 -25.08
CA THR A 649 25.08 2.07 -25.37
C THR A 649 26.14 1.24 -24.63
N ASP A 650 27.25 1.83 -24.20
CA ASP A 650 28.31 1.10 -23.49
C ASP A 650 27.84 0.62 -22.10
N LYS A 651 26.76 1.22 -21.58
CA LYS A 651 26.10 0.86 -20.31
C LYS A 651 24.88 -0.06 -20.49
N VAL A 652 24.55 -0.42 -21.74
CA VAL A 652 23.39 -1.22 -22.10
C VAL A 652 23.90 -2.52 -22.70
N LEU A 653 23.73 -3.63 -21.99
CA LEU A 653 24.30 -4.93 -22.37
C LEU A 653 23.19 -5.93 -22.71
N ASP A 654 23.48 -6.87 -23.59
CA ASP A 654 22.70 -8.10 -23.74
C ASP A 654 23.44 -9.26 -23.03
N PRO A 655 22.81 -10.44 -22.83
CA PRO A 655 23.45 -11.55 -22.13
C PRO A 655 24.79 -11.98 -22.74
N LYS A 656 24.93 -11.90 -24.07
CA LYS A 656 26.17 -12.24 -24.78
C LYS A 656 27.27 -11.22 -24.51
N SER A 657 26.98 -9.93 -24.61
CA SER A 657 27.94 -8.85 -24.35
C SER A 657 28.32 -8.79 -22.88
N LEU A 658 27.40 -9.09 -21.95
CA LEU A 658 27.70 -9.21 -20.53
C LEU A 658 28.77 -10.27 -20.29
N ARG A 659 28.57 -11.46 -20.85
CA ARG A 659 29.52 -12.57 -20.69
C ARG A 659 30.88 -12.24 -21.30
N SER A 660 30.93 -11.68 -22.52
CA SER A 660 32.19 -11.23 -23.14
C SER A 660 32.95 -10.25 -22.25
N ARG A 661 32.25 -9.25 -21.70
CA ARG A 661 32.85 -8.19 -20.89
C ARG A 661 33.37 -8.69 -19.53
N ILE A 662 32.72 -9.72 -18.97
CA ILE A 662 33.21 -10.41 -17.76
C ILE A 662 34.52 -11.14 -18.07
N TYR A 663 34.62 -11.88 -19.17
CA TYR A 663 35.85 -12.58 -19.57
C TYR A 663 36.99 -11.60 -19.87
N GLU A 664 36.72 -10.51 -20.59
CA GLU A 664 37.71 -9.47 -20.91
C GLU A 664 38.31 -8.80 -19.67
N ASN A 665 37.58 -8.79 -18.55
CA ASN A 665 38.00 -8.13 -17.31
C ASN A 665 38.23 -9.11 -16.15
N LEU A 666 38.28 -10.40 -16.43
CA LEU A 666 38.27 -11.45 -15.41
C LEU A 666 39.46 -11.34 -14.45
N ASP A 667 40.66 -11.05 -14.98
CA ASP A 667 41.87 -10.83 -14.20
C ASP A 667 41.76 -9.63 -13.25
N ASN A 668 41.14 -8.55 -13.71
CA ASN A 668 40.94 -7.33 -12.90
C ASN A 668 39.89 -7.56 -11.81
N ILE A 669 38.83 -8.32 -12.13
CA ILE A 669 37.78 -8.70 -11.18
C ILE A 669 38.35 -9.62 -10.09
N LYS A 670 39.21 -10.59 -10.46
CA LYS A 670 39.93 -11.46 -9.53
C LYS A 670 40.86 -10.69 -8.59
N ARG A 671 41.57 -9.67 -9.09
CA ARG A 671 42.43 -8.80 -8.26
C ARG A 671 41.64 -7.95 -7.28
N ASN A 672 40.45 -7.48 -7.67
CA ASN A 672 39.58 -6.67 -6.82
C ASN A 672 38.73 -7.47 -5.82
N ASN A 673 38.74 -8.81 -5.91
CA ASN A 673 38.01 -9.67 -4.98
C ASN A 673 38.89 -10.83 -4.48
N MET A 674 39.34 -10.74 -3.23
CA MET A 674 40.23 -11.73 -2.61
C MET A 674 39.65 -13.15 -2.52
N THR A 675 38.32 -13.33 -2.59
CA THR A 675 37.71 -14.68 -2.59
C THR A 675 37.72 -15.30 -3.99
N LEU A 676 37.56 -14.49 -5.05
CA LEU A 676 37.65 -14.95 -6.45
C LEU A 676 39.09 -15.16 -6.91
N GLY A 677 40.05 -14.42 -6.34
CA GLY A 677 41.49 -14.59 -6.65
C GLY A 677 42.08 -15.94 -6.22
N LYS A 678 41.39 -16.71 -5.37
CA LYS A 678 41.81 -18.06 -4.94
C LYS A 678 41.32 -19.18 -5.88
N GLU A 679 40.34 -18.89 -6.73
CA GLU A 679 39.72 -19.87 -7.64
C GLU A 679 40.52 -19.91 -8.96
N LYS A 680 41.01 -21.10 -9.33
CA LYS A 680 41.86 -21.29 -10.51
C LYS A 680 41.05 -21.50 -11.80
N ASP A 681 39.77 -21.86 -11.67
CA ASP A 681 38.86 -22.09 -12.79
C ASP A 681 38.21 -20.76 -13.23
N ASP A 682 38.61 -20.28 -14.41
CA ASP A 682 38.09 -19.03 -14.99
C ASP A 682 36.61 -19.12 -15.34
N ASP A 683 36.10 -20.27 -15.79
CA ASP A 683 34.71 -20.43 -16.18
C ASP A 683 33.78 -20.43 -14.97
N LYS A 684 34.23 -21.04 -13.87
CA LYS A 684 33.51 -21.00 -12.59
C LYS A 684 33.49 -19.59 -12.00
N VAL A 685 34.58 -18.82 -12.14
CA VAL A 685 34.63 -17.42 -11.72
C VAL A 685 33.72 -16.55 -12.59
N ALA A 686 33.79 -16.69 -13.92
CA ALA A 686 32.93 -15.96 -14.85
C ALA A 686 31.44 -16.21 -14.55
N SER A 687 31.05 -17.47 -14.36
CA SER A 687 29.67 -17.86 -14.05
C SER A 687 29.19 -17.30 -12.70
N THR A 688 30.07 -17.26 -11.69
CA THR A 688 29.76 -16.70 -10.37
C THR A 688 29.58 -15.18 -10.43
N VAL A 689 30.43 -14.50 -11.22
CA VAL A 689 30.32 -13.05 -11.46
C VAL A 689 29.06 -12.73 -12.26
N GLU A 690 28.77 -13.50 -13.31
CA GLU A 690 27.56 -13.34 -14.14
C GLU A 690 26.30 -13.48 -13.28
N TYR A 691 26.23 -14.50 -12.43
CA TYR A 691 25.13 -14.68 -11.49
C TYR A 691 24.97 -13.48 -10.54
N ALA A 692 26.07 -12.99 -9.95
CA ALA A 692 26.03 -11.84 -9.04
C ALA A 692 25.59 -10.54 -9.75
N VAL A 693 26.02 -10.33 -11.00
CA VAL A 693 25.62 -9.18 -11.81
C VAL A 693 24.14 -9.24 -12.17
N LEU A 694 23.64 -10.40 -12.61
CA LEU A 694 22.22 -10.59 -12.97
C LEU A 694 21.28 -10.31 -11.80
N GLN A 695 21.67 -10.62 -10.56
CA GLN A 695 20.91 -10.31 -9.36
C GLN A 695 20.81 -8.80 -9.05
N SER A 696 21.70 -7.98 -9.64
CA SER A 696 21.86 -6.55 -9.31
C SER A 696 21.53 -5.60 -10.47
N VAL A 697 21.18 -6.12 -11.64
CA VAL A 697 20.76 -5.33 -12.82
C VAL A 697 19.24 -5.30 -12.99
N SER A 698 18.76 -4.39 -13.83
CA SER A 698 17.41 -4.35 -14.36
C SER A 698 17.38 -5.09 -15.70
N THR A 699 16.62 -6.18 -15.76
CA THR A 699 16.48 -7.01 -16.95
C THR A 699 15.17 -6.68 -17.67
N ILE A 700 15.28 -6.12 -18.87
CA ILE A 700 14.14 -5.80 -19.73
C ILE A 700 14.03 -6.91 -20.79
N LEU A 701 12.93 -7.65 -20.75
CA LEU A 701 12.58 -8.65 -21.76
C LEU A 701 11.68 -8.00 -22.80
N ILE A 702 12.06 -8.09 -24.07
CA ILE A 702 11.29 -7.54 -25.18
C ILE A 702 10.30 -8.62 -25.65
N PRO A 703 8.98 -8.32 -25.71
CA PRO A 703 7.96 -9.25 -26.16
C PRO A 703 8.24 -9.79 -27.57
N ASP A 704 7.91 -11.06 -27.82
CA ASP A 704 8.16 -11.73 -29.10
C ASP A 704 7.48 -11.06 -30.30
N ASP A 705 6.35 -10.37 -30.09
CA ASP A 705 5.62 -9.63 -31.12
C ASP A 705 6.27 -8.27 -31.47
N VAL A 706 7.27 -7.85 -30.70
CA VAL A 706 8.07 -6.64 -30.86
C VAL A 706 9.52 -6.98 -31.23
N ALA A 707 10.03 -8.13 -30.79
CA ALA A 707 11.39 -8.58 -31.01
C ALA A 707 11.74 -8.71 -32.51
N ILE A 708 12.98 -8.36 -32.85
CA ILE A 708 13.51 -8.41 -34.21
C ILE A 708 14.73 -9.34 -34.20
N ARG A 709 14.84 -10.21 -35.20
CA ARG A 709 15.82 -11.30 -35.27
C ARG A 709 17.29 -10.86 -35.09
N ASP A 710 17.62 -9.63 -35.49
CA ASP A 710 18.99 -9.09 -35.47
C ASP A 710 19.22 -8.06 -34.35
N LEU A 711 18.27 -7.92 -33.41
CA LEU A 711 18.37 -7.02 -32.26
C LEU A 711 18.24 -7.81 -30.94
N PRO A 712 18.83 -7.30 -29.85
CA PRO A 712 18.80 -7.99 -28.56
C PRO A 712 17.36 -8.11 -28.05
N ASN A 713 16.92 -9.33 -27.73
CA ASN A 713 15.62 -9.59 -27.11
C ASN A 713 15.61 -9.38 -25.60
N THR A 714 16.78 -9.23 -24.99
CA THR A 714 16.98 -8.95 -23.56
C THR A 714 17.99 -7.84 -23.40
N ILE A 715 17.63 -6.82 -22.62
CA ILE A 715 18.48 -5.68 -22.31
C ILE A 715 18.75 -5.64 -20.80
N LEU A 716 20.02 -5.51 -20.44
CA LEU A 716 20.54 -5.46 -19.08
C LEU A 716 21.11 -4.07 -18.83
N ILE A 717 20.60 -3.40 -17.80
CA ILE A 717 21.07 -2.08 -17.39
C ILE A 717 21.31 -2.08 -15.89
N ASN A 718 22.40 -1.44 -15.45
CA ASN A 718 22.68 -1.26 -14.03
C ASN A 718 21.49 -0.56 -13.33
N ARG A 719 21.04 -1.11 -12.18
CA ARG A 719 19.91 -0.56 -11.43
C ARG A 719 20.12 0.90 -11.01
N ASN A 720 21.35 1.29 -10.70
CA ASN A 720 21.66 2.66 -10.30
C ASN A 720 21.50 3.64 -11.48
N ASP A 721 21.89 3.21 -12.68
CA ASP A 721 21.68 3.99 -13.91
C ASP A 721 20.20 4.05 -14.27
N MET A 722 19.44 2.95 -14.15
CA MET A 722 17.98 2.95 -14.36
C MET A 722 17.20 3.80 -13.35
N LYS A 723 17.73 4.03 -12.15
CA LYS A 723 17.13 4.99 -11.19
C LYS A 723 17.34 6.44 -11.62
N SER A 724 18.40 6.73 -12.37
CA SER A 724 18.75 8.09 -12.77
C SER A 724 17.87 8.58 -13.92
N ALA A 725 17.07 9.63 -13.66
CA ALA A 725 16.24 10.25 -14.69
C ALA A 725 17.07 10.82 -15.86
N LEU A 726 18.28 11.33 -15.57
CA LEU A 726 19.20 11.86 -16.59
C LEU A 726 19.66 10.75 -17.55
N PHE A 727 20.07 9.59 -17.01
CA PHE A 727 20.49 8.46 -17.82
C PHE A 727 19.34 7.94 -18.70
N ARG A 728 18.14 7.81 -18.12
CA ARG A 728 16.96 7.37 -18.86
C ARG A 728 16.59 8.33 -20.01
N GLY A 729 16.67 9.64 -19.78
CA GLY A 729 16.46 10.64 -20.83
C GLY A 729 17.48 10.50 -21.96
N GLN A 730 18.77 10.43 -21.64
CA GLN A 730 19.84 10.25 -22.63
C GLN A 730 19.70 8.95 -23.44
N LEU A 731 19.30 7.86 -22.79
CA LEU A 731 19.08 6.58 -23.45
C LEU A 731 17.84 6.60 -24.36
N ALA A 732 16.75 7.23 -23.90
CA ALA A 732 15.54 7.40 -24.71
C ALA A 732 15.80 8.29 -25.92
N ASP A 733 16.57 9.37 -25.78
CA ASP A 733 16.97 10.24 -26.89
C ASP A 733 17.82 9.50 -27.91
N HIS A 734 18.76 8.66 -27.46
CA HIS A 734 19.51 7.79 -28.36
C HIS A 734 18.60 6.83 -29.15
N TYR A 735 17.60 6.23 -28.51
CA TYR A 735 16.63 5.39 -29.21
C TYR A 735 15.72 6.18 -30.15
N ARG A 736 15.37 7.43 -29.84
CA ARG A 736 14.65 8.33 -30.76
C ARG A 736 15.47 8.64 -32.00
N GLU A 737 16.77 8.89 -31.84
CA GLU A 737 17.68 9.11 -32.96
C GLU A 737 17.77 7.86 -33.86
N GLU A 738 17.94 6.67 -33.29
CA GLU A 738 17.97 5.41 -34.05
C GLU A 738 16.63 5.10 -34.74
N MET A 739 15.52 5.39 -34.07
CA MET A 739 14.18 5.29 -34.65
C MET A 739 14.02 6.24 -35.84
N ASN A 740 14.47 7.49 -35.72
CA ASN A 740 14.36 8.50 -36.77
C ASN A 740 15.19 8.14 -38.01
N LYS A 741 16.36 7.53 -37.83
CA LYS A 741 17.18 7.00 -38.95
C LYS A 741 16.45 5.89 -39.72
N LYS A 742 15.60 5.11 -39.03
CA LYS A 742 14.93 3.92 -39.56
C LYS A 742 13.40 4.09 -39.67
N LYS A 743 12.94 5.34 -39.78
CA LYS A 743 11.51 5.73 -39.75
C LYS A 743 10.60 5.06 -40.78
N PHE A 744 11.16 4.46 -41.83
CA PHE A 744 10.41 3.77 -42.88
C PHE A 744 10.16 2.28 -42.59
N ASP A 745 10.86 1.69 -41.62
CA ASP A 745 10.62 0.30 -41.19
C ASP A 745 9.70 0.27 -39.97
N LYS A 746 8.44 -0.14 -40.20
CA LYS A 746 7.41 -0.23 -39.16
C LYS A 746 7.80 -1.16 -38.00
N LYS A 747 8.55 -2.24 -38.24
CA LYS A 747 8.96 -3.17 -37.19
C LYS A 747 10.00 -2.52 -36.29
N LEU A 748 11.00 -1.87 -36.88
CA LEU A 748 12.03 -1.14 -36.13
C LEU A 748 11.45 0.04 -35.35
N VAL A 749 10.50 0.78 -35.93
CA VAL A 749 9.79 1.84 -35.22
C VAL A 749 9.03 1.28 -34.02
N LYS A 750 8.33 0.15 -34.16
CA LYS A 750 7.64 -0.52 -33.04
C LYS A 750 8.63 -0.94 -31.94
N TYR A 751 9.78 -1.50 -32.34
CA TYR A 751 10.84 -1.93 -31.42
C TYR A 751 11.43 -0.75 -30.61
N TYR A 752 11.85 0.32 -31.26
CA TYR A 752 12.41 1.47 -30.54
C TYR A 752 11.35 2.23 -29.73
N THR A 753 10.10 2.29 -30.20
CA THR A 753 8.99 2.87 -29.43
C THR A 753 8.75 2.11 -28.14
N TYR A 754 8.79 0.76 -28.17
CA TYR A 754 8.72 -0.06 -26.98
C TYR A 754 9.84 0.30 -26.01
N LEU A 755 11.10 0.33 -26.47
CA LEU A 755 12.24 0.67 -25.61
C LEU A 755 12.15 2.07 -25.00
N ILE A 756 11.71 3.07 -25.77
CA ILE A 756 11.52 4.45 -25.27
C ILE A 756 10.46 4.45 -24.16
N ASN A 757 9.30 3.84 -24.40
CA ASN A 757 8.22 3.77 -23.41
C ASN A 757 8.65 2.99 -22.17
N THR A 758 9.37 1.88 -22.33
CA THR A 758 9.88 1.09 -21.22
C THR A 758 10.85 1.88 -20.35
N VAL A 759 11.77 2.64 -20.97
CA VAL A 759 12.77 3.42 -20.23
C VAL A 759 12.18 4.70 -19.63
N GLU A 760 11.25 5.39 -20.29
CA GLU A 760 10.70 6.66 -19.78
C GLU A 760 9.51 6.48 -18.85
N MET A 761 8.59 5.59 -19.21
CA MET A 761 7.29 5.46 -18.57
C MET A 761 7.21 4.23 -17.68
N GLU A 762 7.72 3.08 -18.12
CA GLU A 762 7.52 1.80 -17.41
C GLU A 762 8.73 1.32 -16.57
N TYR A 763 9.77 2.13 -16.45
CA TYR A 763 11.03 1.74 -15.80
C TYR A 763 10.85 1.25 -14.36
N TYR A 764 9.82 1.73 -13.66
CA TYR A 764 9.52 1.37 -12.28
C TYR A 764 9.17 -0.12 -12.13
N LYS A 765 8.68 -0.78 -13.19
CA LYS A 765 8.43 -2.23 -13.21
C LYS A 765 9.70 -3.06 -13.04
N TYR A 766 10.86 -2.48 -13.39
CA TYR A 766 12.16 -3.13 -13.42
C TYR A 766 13.08 -2.68 -12.28
N LEU A 767 12.55 -1.91 -11.34
CA LEU A 767 13.21 -1.55 -10.09
C LEU A 767 12.56 -2.33 -8.94
N PRO A 768 13.33 -2.78 -7.94
CA PRO A 768 12.76 -3.46 -6.78
C PRO A 768 11.75 -2.55 -6.09
N LYS A 769 10.54 -3.06 -5.80
CA LYS A 769 9.54 -2.37 -4.99
C LYS A 769 10.22 -2.03 -3.66
N LYS A 770 10.32 -0.73 -3.32
CA LYS A 770 10.69 -0.34 -1.95
C LYS A 770 9.70 -1.05 -1.03
N ARG A 771 10.20 -1.90 -0.11
CA ARG A 771 9.47 -2.21 1.11
C ARG A 771 9.21 -0.84 1.75
N VAL A 772 7.94 -0.44 1.75
CA VAL A 772 7.47 0.77 2.45
C VAL A 772 7.50 0.47 3.93
#